data_AF-A0A0F7PS68-F1
#
_entry.id   AF-A0A0F7PS68-F1
#
_cell.length_a   1.000
_cell.length_b   1.000
_cell.length_c   1.000
_cell.angle_alpha   90.00
_cell.angle_beta   90.00
_cell.angle_gamma   90.00
#
_symmetry.space_group_name_H-M   'P 1'
#
loop_
_entity.id
_entity.type
_entity.pdbx_description
1 polymer ?
#
loop_
_entity_poly.entity_id
_entity_poly.type
_entity_poly.pdbx_seq_one_letter_code
_entity_poly.pdbx_strand_id
1 'polypeptide(L)'
;MDELVTFRVPYYVGPLIDKTESNKNEKETKFAWMVRKAKGTITPWNFENLVDRTESANRFIKRMTSKDTYIIGEDVLPASSLLYEKYKVLNELNNIKVNKKKLDVEQKQHVYLDLFTTRKNVTKDDLATSLNCDVESITGLTDNKKFNSSLSSYIDLKAILGNIVDDYSKNEDLEKIIEYSTIFEDGNIYKEKLSEISWLTDEQIEKLSNIHFKGWGRLSKKLLTQITNENGERIIDALWNTSNNFIQVISDESIQAKLAEINGEYANKYNLEDILDEAYTSPQNKKAIRQVMKVVEDIEKAMKCEPTSIAIEFTREKRKSKLTNTRYKKISETYEKITDELISEYELGKLQSELDSKANNMRDRYYLYFMQLGRDMYTGEKINIDELHQKYDIDHILPQSFIKDDSLNNRVLTSKGVNIKEKSDKTAADLYAAKMGDFWRKLRKQGLMTEQKYKNLLTRTDSINKYTKQSFIKRQLVETSQVVKLAANILQDKYRNTKIIEIRARLNSDLRKKYELIKNREVNDYHHAIDGYLTTFIGQYLYKVYPKLRSYFVYDDFKKLDSNYLKHMDKFNFIWKLEDKKAEDVYDKVNDEFVLNVPEMKEYIRKIYNYKYMLVSKEVTTKNGAFYDQTKYNAKTVNLIPIKKDKPTNIYGGYKGKVSSYMMLVKIQKKKEIIYKFVGVPRLWTDELDRLNDTDEKKALLKKIAKASLSKAEQNFEVILDKVYYGQLIIDGGQKYTLGSSEYKYNAMQLHLSTRSLKTLAKEKVKDVEVTDKELVDVYEEILSVVNKYFELYDISKFRQKLNEGLELFKELPIHNVYESNKIKQFGKFEVLNRILIGLHASSMTTDLKVLGIKTKLGQMQVKGGIKLSPDAKLIYQSPTGIFSRAVRVKDLG
;
A
#
# COMPACT_ATOMS: atom_id res chain seq x y z
N MET A 1 37.37 26.86 25.28
CA MET A 1 36.37 27.42 24.35
C MET A 1 36.35 26.65 23.05
N ASP A 2 37.53 26.34 22.49
CA ASP A 2 37.65 25.62 21.21
C ASP A 2 36.94 24.27 21.20
N GLU A 3 37.06 23.46 22.26
CA GLU A 3 36.31 22.21 22.38
C GLU A 3 34.79 22.43 22.41
N LEU A 4 34.29 23.49 23.05
CA LEU A 4 32.85 23.77 23.11
C LEU A 4 32.28 24.15 21.73
N VAL A 5 33.06 24.85 20.91
CA VAL A 5 32.65 25.31 19.57
C VAL A 5 32.76 24.19 18.53
N THR A 6 33.79 23.34 18.65
CA THR A 6 34.06 22.26 17.70
C THR A 6 33.37 20.95 18.04
N PHE A 7 32.98 20.74 19.30
CA PHE A 7 32.34 19.50 19.74
C PHE A 7 30.99 19.29 19.07
N ARG A 8 30.84 18.09 18.52
CA ARG A 8 29.60 17.60 17.96
C ARG A 8 29.35 16.21 18.51
N VAL A 9 28.20 16.00 19.13
CA VAL A 9 27.78 14.65 19.53
C VAL A 9 27.72 13.77 18.28
N PRO A 10 28.48 12.67 18.22
CA PRO A 10 28.48 11.83 17.04
C PRO A 10 27.10 11.18 16.83
N TYR A 11 26.65 11.10 15.58
CA TYR A 11 25.28 10.64 15.27
C TYR A 11 25.03 9.19 15.73
N TYR A 12 26.05 8.33 15.69
CA TYR A 12 26.01 6.94 16.13
C TYR A 12 26.04 6.79 17.66
N VAL A 13 26.29 7.87 18.41
CA VAL A 13 26.12 7.89 19.87
C VAL A 13 24.69 8.29 20.23
N GLY A 14 24.12 9.25 19.49
CA GLY A 14 22.74 9.68 19.67
C GLY A 14 22.50 10.46 20.98
N PRO A 15 21.27 10.47 21.52
CA PRO A 15 20.95 11.19 22.75
C PRO A 15 21.78 10.71 23.95
N LEU A 16 22.38 11.65 24.69
CA LEU A 16 23.26 11.40 25.83
C LEU A 16 22.47 11.04 27.12
N ILE A 17 21.57 10.07 27.01
CA ILE A 17 20.69 9.61 28.08
C ILE A 17 21.17 8.23 28.54
N ASP A 18 21.38 8.06 29.85
CA ASP A 18 21.63 6.75 30.43
C ASP A 18 20.32 5.94 30.54
N LYS A 19 20.31 4.72 29.99
CA LYS A 19 19.19 3.78 30.11
C LYS A 19 19.10 3.12 31.48
N THR A 20 20.21 3.06 32.20
CA THR A 20 20.33 2.36 33.48
C THR A 20 19.94 3.22 34.68
N GLU A 21 19.68 4.51 34.47
CA GLU A 21 19.12 5.38 35.49
C GLU A 21 17.66 4.99 35.79
N SER A 22 17.45 4.44 37.00
CA SER A 22 16.21 3.83 37.50
C SER A 22 14.97 4.74 37.53
N ASN A 23 15.13 6.04 37.27
CA ASN A 23 14.04 7.04 37.33
C ASN A 23 13.46 7.41 35.96
N LYS A 24 13.93 6.82 34.85
CA LYS A 24 13.48 7.16 33.50
C LYS A 24 12.55 6.10 32.94
N ASN A 25 11.38 6.53 32.46
CA ASN A 25 10.42 5.61 31.84
C ASN A 25 10.89 5.17 30.44
N GLU A 26 10.35 4.06 29.96
CA GLU A 26 10.69 3.47 28.65
C GLU A 26 10.47 4.44 27.47
N LYS A 27 9.54 5.39 27.60
CA LYS A 27 9.27 6.42 26.57
C LYS A 27 10.42 7.43 26.45
N GLU A 28 11.06 7.78 27.56
CA GLU A 28 12.20 8.72 27.61
C GLU A 28 13.50 8.10 27.09
N THR A 29 13.64 6.78 27.21
CA THR A 29 14.85 6.04 26.81
C THR A 29 14.74 5.33 25.46
N LYS A 30 13.54 5.29 24.85
CA LYS A 30 13.27 4.60 23.57
C LYS A 30 14.21 5.02 22.43
N PHE A 31 14.66 6.27 22.42
CA PHE A 31 15.56 6.83 21.40
C PHE A 31 17.02 6.93 21.86
N ALA A 32 17.36 6.51 23.07
CA ALA A 32 18.72 6.47 23.54
C ALA A 32 19.35 5.12 23.17
N TRP A 33 20.61 5.12 22.76
CA TRP A 33 21.41 3.90 22.57
C TRP A 33 22.86 4.07 23.02
N MET A 34 23.23 5.29 23.46
CA MET A 34 24.51 5.60 24.08
C MET A 34 24.79 4.66 25.26
N VAL A 35 26.04 4.25 25.36
CA VAL A 35 26.58 3.43 26.45
C VAL A 35 27.63 4.25 27.19
N ARG A 36 27.59 4.16 28.52
CA ARG A 36 28.52 4.87 29.40
C ARG A 36 29.65 3.96 29.84
N LYS A 37 30.87 4.49 29.88
CA LYS A 37 32.03 3.91 30.56
C LYS A 37 31.96 4.15 32.07
N ALA A 38 31.48 5.33 32.48
CA ALA A 38 31.45 5.75 33.88
C ALA A 38 30.26 6.69 34.19
N LYS A 39 29.93 6.79 35.49
CA LYS A 39 28.91 7.72 36.02
C LYS A 39 29.42 9.17 35.97
N GLY A 40 28.50 10.13 35.81
CA GLY A 40 28.80 11.56 35.85
C GLY A 40 28.14 12.38 34.73
N THR A 41 28.17 13.71 34.87
CA THR A 41 27.65 14.64 33.85
C THR A 41 28.56 14.63 32.62
N ILE A 42 27.98 14.39 31.44
CA ILE A 42 28.71 14.42 30.16
C ILE A 42 28.85 15.87 29.70
N THR A 43 30.07 16.29 29.42
CA THR A 43 30.46 17.59 28.88
C THR A 43 31.34 17.37 27.64
N PRO A 44 31.57 18.39 26.79
CA PRO A 44 32.47 18.27 25.65
C PRO A 44 33.87 17.73 25.98
N TRP A 45 34.48 18.21 27.08
CA TRP A 45 35.86 17.87 27.47
C TRP A 45 36.00 16.51 28.19
N ASN A 46 34.92 15.93 28.68
CA ASN A 46 34.95 14.61 29.34
C ASN A 46 34.24 13.50 28.54
N PHE A 47 33.78 13.82 27.33
CA PHE A 47 32.98 12.94 26.49
C PHE A 47 33.66 11.59 26.25
N GLU A 48 34.93 11.60 25.83
CA GLU A 48 35.71 10.39 25.53
C GLU A 48 35.94 9.49 26.75
N ASN A 49 35.95 10.09 27.95
CA ASN A 49 36.15 9.39 29.21
C ASN A 49 34.86 8.74 29.74
N LEU A 50 33.71 9.39 29.54
CA LEU A 50 32.44 8.93 30.09
C LEU A 50 31.59 8.12 29.11
N VAL A 51 31.78 8.28 27.80
CA VAL A 51 30.98 7.63 26.76
C VAL A 51 31.77 6.52 26.08
N ASP A 52 31.15 5.35 25.97
CA ASP A 52 31.63 4.24 25.17
C ASP A 52 31.14 4.41 23.73
N ARG A 53 31.94 5.11 22.92
CA ARG A 53 31.62 5.38 21.52
C ARG A 53 31.47 4.10 20.72
N THR A 54 32.34 3.13 20.98
CA THR A 54 32.43 1.85 20.28
C THR A 54 31.18 1.00 20.52
N GLU A 55 30.77 0.85 21.78
CA GLU A 55 29.56 0.09 22.08
C GLU A 55 28.28 0.87 21.73
N SER A 56 28.28 2.19 21.86
CA SER A 56 27.17 3.03 21.36
C SER A 56 26.96 2.85 19.86
N ALA A 57 28.06 2.83 19.11
CA ALA A 57 28.08 2.58 17.67
C ALA A 57 27.54 1.18 17.34
N ASN A 58 27.97 0.14 18.07
CA ASN A 58 27.44 -1.23 17.91
C ASN A 58 25.92 -1.30 18.12
N ARG A 59 25.39 -0.58 19.13
CA ARG A 59 23.93 -0.53 19.37
C ARG A 59 23.19 0.26 18.31
N PHE A 60 23.80 1.33 17.80
CA PHE A 60 23.26 2.07 16.67
C PHE A 60 23.13 1.19 15.42
N ILE A 61 24.17 0.41 15.09
CA ILE A 61 24.18 -0.58 14.00
C ILE A 61 22.95 -1.48 14.10
N LYS A 62 22.85 -2.26 15.19
CA LYS A 62 21.78 -3.27 15.37
C LYS A 62 20.38 -2.68 15.29
N ARG A 63 20.21 -1.42 15.68
CA ARG A 63 18.91 -0.73 15.62
C ARG A 63 18.54 -0.27 14.21
N MET A 64 19.52 0.07 13.38
CA MET A 64 19.32 0.61 12.04
C MET A 64 19.19 -0.48 10.97
N THR A 65 19.67 -1.70 11.27
CA THR A 65 19.56 -2.84 10.37
C THR A 65 18.09 -3.20 10.11
N SER A 66 17.75 -3.33 8.82
CA SER A 66 16.41 -3.77 8.42
C SER A 66 16.22 -5.26 8.72
N LYS A 67 14.97 -5.71 8.86
CA LYS A 67 14.65 -7.11 9.10
C LYS A 67 14.38 -7.90 7.81
N ASP A 68 14.65 -9.20 7.86
CA ASP A 68 14.48 -10.14 6.76
C ASP A 68 13.02 -10.21 6.29
N THR A 69 12.84 -10.48 5.00
CA THR A 69 11.54 -10.64 4.35
C THR A 69 10.83 -11.96 4.70
N TYR A 70 11.57 -13.02 4.99
CA TYR A 70 11.09 -14.39 5.19
C TYR A 70 11.28 -14.90 6.62
N ILE A 71 12.24 -14.37 7.38
CA ILE A 71 12.47 -14.72 8.80
C ILE A 71 12.17 -13.52 9.68
N ILE A 72 11.17 -13.62 10.55
CA ILE A 72 10.76 -12.53 11.43
C ILE A 72 11.84 -12.26 12.47
N GLY A 73 12.16 -10.98 12.66
CA GLY A 73 13.12 -10.49 13.67
C GLY A 73 14.60 -10.65 13.32
N GLU A 74 14.92 -11.36 12.24
CA GLU A 74 16.30 -11.57 11.78
C GLU A 74 16.84 -10.35 11.02
N ASP A 75 18.09 -9.96 11.29
CA ASP A 75 18.76 -8.83 10.62
C ASP A 75 19.20 -9.18 9.19
N VAL A 76 19.00 -8.25 8.25
CA VAL A 76 19.45 -8.41 6.86
C VAL A 76 20.95 -8.15 6.71
N LEU A 77 21.52 -8.72 5.67
CA LEU A 77 22.89 -8.40 5.24
C LEU A 77 22.95 -7.03 4.57
N PRO A 78 24.09 -6.31 4.62
CA PRO A 78 24.39 -5.20 3.72
C PRO A 78 24.17 -5.59 2.25
N ALA A 79 23.74 -4.66 1.40
CA ALA A 79 23.54 -4.94 -0.03
C ALA A 79 24.86 -5.28 -0.76
N SER A 80 25.97 -4.88 -0.17
CA SER A 80 27.37 -5.10 -0.59
C SER A 80 28.03 -6.30 0.08
N SER A 81 27.36 -6.99 1.02
CA SER A 81 27.88 -8.22 1.64
C SER A 81 28.37 -9.20 0.57
N LEU A 82 29.49 -9.88 0.79
CA LEU A 82 30.02 -10.85 -0.17
C LEU A 82 29.02 -11.98 -0.43
N LEU A 83 28.39 -12.48 0.64
CA LEU A 83 27.32 -13.46 0.56
C LEU A 83 26.09 -12.91 -0.20
N TYR A 84 25.71 -11.66 0.06
CA TYR A 84 24.55 -11.06 -0.61
C TYR A 84 24.81 -10.75 -2.09
N GLU A 85 26.00 -10.28 -2.45
CA GLU A 85 26.45 -10.11 -3.83
C GLU A 85 26.50 -11.46 -4.57
N LYS A 86 27.07 -12.50 -3.95
CA LYS A 86 27.04 -13.87 -4.47
C LYS A 86 25.62 -14.33 -4.76
N TYR A 87 24.70 -14.14 -3.81
CA TYR A 87 23.28 -14.43 -4.00
C TYR A 87 22.69 -13.68 -5.20
N LYS A 88 22.90 -12.36 -5.31
CA LYS A 88 22.37 -11.53 -6.41
C LYS A 88 22.85 -12.05 -7.76
N VAL A 89 24.15 -12.32 -7.89
CA VAL A 89 24.77 -12.81 -9.13
C VAL A 89 24.23 -14.18 -9.51
N LEU A 90 24.23 -15.14 -8.58
CA LEU A 90 23.73 -16.49 -8.87
C LEU A 90 22.23 -16.48 -9.22
N ASN A 91 21.44 -15.68 -8.52
CA ASN A 91 20.02 -15.55 -8.80
C ASN A 91 19.77 -14.95 -10.20
N GLU A 92 20.58 -13.98 -10.64
CA GLU A 92 20.49 -13.43 -12.00
C GLU A 92 20.98 -14.46 -13.05
N LEU A 93 22.12 -15.11 -12.83
CA LEU A 93 22.68 -16.15 -13.71
C LEU A 93 21.72 -17.33 -13.91
N ASN A 94 21.03 -17.79 -12.86
CA ASN A 94 20.07 -18.89 -12.93
C ASN A 94 18.80 -18.56 -13.78
N ASN A 95 18.63 -17.30 -14.18
CA ASN A 95 17.61 -16.88 -15.12
C ASN A 95 18.12 -16.75 -16.57
N ILE A 96 19.44 -16.75 -16.78
CA ILE A 96 20.06 -16.63 -18.10
C ILE A 96 19.81 -17.88 -18.93
N LYS A 97 19.58 -17.65 -20.22
CA LYS A 97 19.45 -18.68 -21.23
C LYS A 97 20.29 -18.36 -22.46
N VAL A 98 21.04 -19.35 -22.92
CA VAL A 98 21.76 -19.34 -24.20
C VAL A 98 21.03 -20.30 -25.12
N ASN A 99 20.68 -19.88 -26.34
CA ASN A 99 19.92 -20.70 -27.28
C ASN A 99 18.63 -21.30 -26.67
N LYS A 100 17.93 -20.49 -25.86
CA LYS A 100 16.70 -20.86 -25.11
C LYS A 100 16.87 -21.93 -24.01
N LYS A 101 18.07 -22.47 -23.80
CA LYS A 101 18.40 -23.39 -22.70
C LYS A 101 19.02 -22.60 -21.54
N LYS A 102 18.70 -22.97 -20.29
CA LYS A 102 19.38 -22.38 -19.13
C LYS A 102 20.86 -22.76 -19.17
N LEU A 103 21.71 -21.92 -18.57
CA LEU A 103 23.08 -22.30 -18.28
C LEU A 103 23.07 -23.57 -17.44
N ASP A 104 23.93 -24.53 -17.80
CA ASP A 104 24.25 -25.63 -16.92
C ASP A 104 25.07 -25.14 -15.73
N VAL A 105 25.32 -26.06 -14.79
CA VAL A 105 25.99 -25.73 -13.53
C VAL A 105 27.44 -25.29 -13.80
N GLU A 106 28.15 -25.99 -14.69
CA GLU A 106 29.56 -25.71 -15.00
C GLU A 106 29.72 -24.34 -15.69
N GLN A 107 28.90 -24.06 -16.71
CA GLN A 107 28.89 -22.77 -17.41
C GLN A 107 28.63 -21.61 -16.46
N LYS A 108 27.65 -21.76 -15.57
CA LYS A 108 27.34 -20.73 -14.56
C LYS A 108 28.51 -20.53 -13.61
N GLN A 109 29.11 -21.61 -13.12
CA GLN A 109 30.23 -21.54 -12.20
C GLN A 109 31.46 -20.90 -12.86
N HIS A 110 31.76 -21.25 -14.11
CA HIS A 110 32.80 -20.62 -14.91
C HIS A 110 32.56 -19.12 -15.07
N VAL A 111 31.36 -18.71 -15.49
CA VAL A 111 31.02 -17.28 -15.62
C VAL A 111 31.14 -16.55 -14.28
N TYR A 112 30.69 -17.16 -13.19
CA TYR A 112 30.84 -16.57 -11.86
C TYR A 112 32.32 -16.38 -11.50
N LEU A 113 33.13 -17.43 -11.63
CA LEU A 113 34.51 -17.47 -11.16
C LEU A 113 35.47 -16.66 -12.02
N ASP A 114 35.24 -16.57 -13.33
CA ASP A 114 36.22 -15.97 -14.25
C ASP A 114 35.80 -14.58 -14.72
N LEU A 115 34.49 -14.34 -14.88
CA LEU A 115 33.97 -13.07 -15.39
C LEU A 115 33.55 -12.11 -14.26
N PHE A 116 32.78 -12.59 -13.27
CA PHE A 116 32.25 -11.71 -12.22
C PHE A 116 33.27 -11.35 -11.14
N THR A 117 34.30 -12.17 -10.92
CA THR A 117 35.39 -11.89 -9.97
C THR A 117 36.39 -10.87 -10.50
N THR A 118 36.39 -10.62 -11.81
CA THR A 118 37.36 -9.73 -12.47
C THR A 118 36.73 -8.41 -12.94
N ARG A 119 35.42 -8.37 -13.17
CA ARG A 119 34.72 -7.18 -13.70
C ARG A 119 33.51 -6.78 -12.85
N LYS A 120 33.50 -5.50 -12.43
CA LYS A 120 32.35 -4.93 -11.70
C LYS A 120 31.10 -4.77 -12.56
N ASN A 121 31.28 -4.44 -13.85
CA ASN A 121 30.19 -4.23 -14.79
C ASN A 121 30.27 -5.29 -15.88
N VAL A 122 29.48 -6.35 -15.75
CA VAL A 122 29.42 -7.43 -16.73
C VAL A 122 28.33 -7.13 -17.76
N THR A 123 28.71 -7.01 -19.03
CA THR A 123 27.79 -6.79 -20.14
C THR A 123 27.32 -8.09 -20.76
N LYS A 124 26.30 -8.01 -21.62
CA LYS A 124 25.84 -9.14 -22.42
C LYS A 124 26.92 -9.63 -23.39
N ASP A 125 27.75 -8.73 -23.92
CA ASP A 125 28.85 -9.06 -24.84
C ASP A 125 29.99 -9.78 -24.13
N ASP A 126 30.30 -9.39 -22.89
CA ASP A 126 31.28 -10.08 -22.06
C ASP A 126 30.87 -11.53 -21.79
N LEU A 127 29.57 -11.74 -21.51
CA LEU A 127 29.02 -13.08 -21.31
C LEU A 127 29.08 -13.92 -22.59
N ALA A 128 28.74 -13.32 -23.73
CA ALA A 128 28.82 -13.97 -25.04
C ALA A 128 30.25 -14.44 -25.36
N THR A 129 31.23 -13.58 -25.06
CA THR A 129 32.65 -13.88 -25.20
C THR A 129 33.07 -15.02 -24.29
N SER A 130 32.71 -14.95 -23.00
CA SER A 130 33.05 -15.99 -22.01
C SER A 130 32.45 -17.36 -22.33
N LEU A 131 31.22 -17.40 -22.85
CA LEU A 131 30.54 -18.65 -23.22
C LEU A 131 30.75 -19.07 -24.68
N ASN A 132 31.58 -18.32 -25.43
CA ASN A 132 31.81 -18.50 -26.86
C ASN A 132 30.50 -18.69 -27.66
N CYS A 133 29.56 -17.77 -27.50
CA CYS A 133 28.25 -17.82 -28.15
C CYS A 133 27.86 -16.47 -28.77
N ASP A 134 26.82 -16.49 -29.61
CA ASP A 134 26.28 -15.25 -30.18
C ASP A 134 25.54 -14.43 -29.11
N VAL A 135 25.81 -13.12 -29.06
CA VAL A 135 25.17 -12.16 -28.16
C VAL A 135 23.64 -12.23 -28.29
N GLU A 136 23.11 -12.36 -29.50
CA GLU A 136 21.65 -12.43 -29.73
C GLU A 136 21.02 -13.71 -29.15
N SER A 137 21.81 -14.76 -28.92
CA SER A 137 21.33 -16.01 -28.33
C SER A 137 21.07 -15.94 -26.82
N ILE A 138 21.64 -14.92 -26.14
CA ILE A 138 21.50 -14.71 -24.70
C ILE A 138 20.19 -13.99 -24.38
N THR A 139 19.41 -14.55 -23.46
CA THR A 139 18.17 -13.97 -22.93
C THR A 139 18.09 -14.18 -21.41
N GLY A 140 17.21 -13.42 -20.72
CA GLY A 140 16.97 -13.58 -19.27
C GLY A 140 17.52 -12.44 -18.40
N LEU A 141 18.33 -11.55 -18.97
CA LEU A 141 18.75 -10.29 -18.33
C LEU A 141 17.57 -9.35 -18.11
N THR A 142 17.58 -8.60 -17.02
CA THR A 142 16.53 -7.60 -16.74
C THR A 142 16.75 -6.31 -17.54
N ASP A 143 17.99 -5.83 -17.65
CA ASP A 143 18.37 -4.60 -18.39
C ASP A 143 18.62 -4.86 -19.88
N ASN A 144 18.43 -6.09 -20.37
CA ASN A 144 18.72 -6.58 -21.73
C ASN A 144 20.15 -6.34 -22.27
N LYS A 145 20.96 -5.45 -21.67
CA LYS A 145 22.31 -5.05 -22.11
C LYS A 145 23.40 -5.48 -21.13
N LYS A 146 23.10 -5.50 -19.84
CA LYS A 146 24.08 -5.81 -18.78
C LYS A 146 23.40 -6.47 -17.58
N PHE A 147 24.22 -7.06 -16.71
CA PHE A 147 23.79 -7.55 -15.41
C PHE A 147 23.52 -6.39 -14.46
N ASN A 148 22.48 -6.54 -13.65
CA ASN A 148 22.18 -5.62 -12.54
C ASN A 148 22.95 -5.98 -11.26
N SER A 149 23.41 -7.22 -11.18
CA SER A 149 24.25 -7.75 -10.11
C SER A 149 25.74 -7.61 -10.44
N SER A 150 26.55 -7.56 -9.39
CA SER A 150 28.01 -7.51 -9.46
C SER A 150 28.59 -8.06 -8.16
N LEU A 151 29.86 -8.49 -8.23
CA LEU A 151 30.71 -8.78 -7.07
C LEU A 151 31.61 -7.56 -6.78
N SER A 152 31.02 -6.36 -6.79
CA SER A 152 31.78 -5.13 -6.67
C SER A 152 32.60 -5.03 -5.40
N SER A 153 32.03 -5.50 -4.29
CA SER A 153 32.65 -5.40 -2.97
C SER A 153 33.79 -6.41 -2.85
N TYR A 154 33.63 -7.59 -3.44
CA TYR A 154 34.72 -8.55 -3.61
C TYR A 154 35.90 -7.94 -4.38
N ILE A 155 35.64 -7.30 -5.53
CA ILE A 155 36.69 -6.69 -6.37
C ILE A 155 37.39 -5.55 -5.63
N ASP A 156 36.63 -4.70 -4.94
CA ASP A 156 37.17 -3.60 -4.13
C ASP A 156 38.06 -4.09 -3.00
N LEU A 157 37.62 -5.11 -2.26
CA LEU A 157 38.42 -5.70 -1.19
C LEU A 157 39.65 -6.41 -1.75
N LYS A 158 39.54 -7.13 -2.88
CA LYS A 158 40.66 -7.87 -3.48
C LYS A 158 41.75 -6.95 -4.00
N ALA A 159 41.40 -5.75 -4.45
CA ALA A 159 42.38 -4.73 -4.82
C ALA A 159 43.23 -4.23 -3.63
N ILE A 160 42.72 -4.31 -2.40
CA ILE A 160 43.42 -3.85 -1.18
C ILE A 160 44.08 -5.00 -0.43
N LEU A 161 43.37 -6.12 -0.26
CA LEU A 161 43.74 -7.25 0.58
C LEU A 161 44.36 -8.40 -0.20
N GLY A 162 44.36 -8.34 -1.54
CA GLY A 162 44.86 -9.41 -2.40
C GLY A 162 44.09 -10.71 -2.21
N ASN A 163 44.81 -11.84 -2.24
CA ASN A 163 44.21 -13.18 -2.15
C ASN A 163 43.64 -13.52 -0.77
N ILE A 164 43.83 -12.66 0.25
CA ILE A 164 43.21 -12.86 1.58
C ILE A 164 41.68 -12.88 1.48
N VAL A 165 41.10 -12.18 0.48
CA VAL A 165 39.64 -12.17 0.26
C VAL A 165 39.09 -13.55 -0.08
N ASP A 166 39.91 -14.45 -0.62
CA ASP A 166 39.52 -15.82 -0.96
C ASP A 166 39.72 -16.81 0.21
N ASP A 167 40.31 -16.37 1.33
CA ASP A 167 40.51 -17.20 2.53
C ASP A 167 39.20 -17.36 3.31
N TYR A 168 38.66 -18.57 3.32
CA TYR A 168 37.43 -18.89 4.01
C TYR A 168 37.47 -18.57 5.51
N SER A 169 38.64 -18.69 6.16
CA SER A 169 38.80 -18.39 7.59
C SER A 169 38.60 -16.92 7.93
N LYS A 170 38.70 -16.03 6.93
CA LYS A 170 38.56 -14.57 7.07
C LYS A 170 37.19 -14.04 6.68
N ASN A 171 36.31 -14.88 6.14
CA ASN A 171 34.99 -14.45 5.64
C ASN A 171 34.16 -13.68 6.68
N GLU A 172 34.19 -14.07 7.95
CA GLU A 172 33.41 -13.36 8.97
C GLU A 172 33.93 -11.94 9.22
N ASP A 173 35.25 -11.75 9.20
CA ASP A 173 35.86 -10.43 9.33
C ASP A 173 35.65 -9.60 8.05
N LEU A 174 35.69 -10.20 6.86
CA LEU A 174 35.38 -9.51 5.60
C LEU A 174 33.92 -9.01 5.57
N GLU A 175 32.97 -9.81 6.06
CA GLU A 175 31.58 -9.37 6.20
C GLU A 175 31.44 -8.22 7.22
N LYS A 176 32.18 -8.26 8.34
CA LYS A 176 32.23 -7.14 9.31
C LYS A 176 32.82 -5.87 8.69
N ILE A 177 33.89 -5.98 7.90
CA ILE A 177 34.50 -4.83 7.19
C ILE A 177 33.43 -4.14 6.33
N ILE A 178 32.66 -4.92 5.55
CA ILE A 178 31.58 -4.39 4.71
C ILE A 178 30.44 -3.81 5.55
N GLU A 179 30.03 -4.49 6.61
CA GLU A 179 28.98 -4.03 7.51
C GLU A 179 29.35 -2.70 8.17
N TYR A 180 30.56 -2.60 8.74
CA TYR A 180 31.08 -1.38 9.35
C TYR A 180 31.15 -0.24 8.33
N SER A 181 31.69 -0.48 7.13
CA SER A 181 31.72 0.50 6.03
C SER A 181 30.33 0.98 5.61
N THR A 182 29.35 0.07 5.60
CA THR A 182 27.96 0.40 5.20
C THR A 182 27.27 1.32 6.19
N ILE A 183 27.71 1.30 7.45
CA ILE A 183 27.04 2.00 8.55
C ILE A 183 27.78 3.28 8.94
N PHE A 184 29.10 3.26 8.92
CA PHE A 184 29.94 4.39 9.29
C PHE A 184 30.34 5.19 8.05
N GLU A 185 29.67 6.33 7.84
CA GLU A 185 30.10 7.32 6.84
C GLU A 185 31.36 8.10 7.28
N ASP A 186 31.75 8.03 8.55
CA ASP A 186 32.90 8.74 9.09
C ASP A 186 34.09 7.76 9.20
N GLY A 187 35.12 8.05 8.40
CA GLY A 187 36.30 7.21 8.24
C GLY A 187 37.10 7.00 9.52
N ASN A 188 37.06 7.91 10.50
CA ASN A 188 37.85 7.76 11.72
C ASN A 188 37.31 6.64 12.63
N ILE A 189 35.99 6.53 12.75
CA ILE A 189 35.36 5.45 13.54
C ILE A 189 35.52 4.13 12.82
N TYR A 190 35.41 4.17 11.49
CA TYR A 190 35.60 2.99 10.70
C TYR A 190 37.03 2.45 10.85
N LYS A 191 38.06 3.33 10.86
CA LYS A 191 39.45 2.96 11.20
C LYS A 191 39.56 2.30 12.57
N GLU A 192 38.93 2.88 13.60
CA GLU A 192 38.91 2.32 14.96
C GLU A 192 38.26 0.93 14.99
N LYS A 193 37.21 0.71 14.19
CA LYS A 193 36.56 -0.60 14.07
C LYS A 193 37.39 -1.62 13.28
N LEU A 194 38.13 -1.16 12.28
CA LEU A 194 39.03 -2.00 11.50
C LEU A 194 40.24 -2.45 12.33
N SER A 195 40.74 -1.63 13.27
CA SER A 195 41.87 -2.02 14.13
C SER A 195 41.53 -3.12 15.14
N GLU A 196 40.25 -3.41 15.39
CA GLU A 196 39.81 -4.62 16.12
C GLU A 196 40.15 -5.93 15.36
N ILE A 197 40.41 -5.84 14.04
CA ILE A 197 40.74 -6.97 13.17
C ILE A 197 42.26 -7.13 13.09
N SER A 198 42.80 -7.98 13.96
CA SER A 198 44.26 -8.16 14.21
C SER A 198 45.14 -8.48 13.00
N TRP A 199 44.59 -9.01 11.90
CA TRP A 199 45.36 -9.39 10.72
C TRP A 199 45.45 -8.29 9.66
N LEU A 200 44.76 -7.16 9.83
CA LEU A 200 44.88 -6.01 8.95
C LEU A 200 46.14 -5.20 9.29
N THR A 201 46.86 -4.75 8.26
CA THR A 201 47.96 -3.79 8.44
C THR A 201 47.44 -2.36 8.50
N ASP A 202 48.19 -1.43 9.10
CA ASP A 202 47.82 -0.01 9.15
C ASP A 202 47.56 0.58 7.76
N GLU A 203 48.34 0.18 6.75
CA GLU A 203 48.14 0.59 5.35
C GLU A 203 46.81 0.07 4.78
N GLN A 204 46.44 -1.17 5.09
CA GLN A 204 45.16 -1.76 4.68
C GLN A 204 44.00 -1.08 5.39
N ILE A 205 44.13 -0.78 6.69
CA ILE A 205 43.13 -0.04 7.47
C ILE A 205 42.89 1.34 6.84
N GLU A 206 43.96 2.07 6.51
CA GLU A 206 43.86 3.38 5.85
C GLU A 206 43.14 3.28 4.51
N LYS A 207 43.51 2.31 3.65
CA LYS A 207 42.86 2.10 2.35
C LYS A 207 41.40 1.70 2.47
N LEU A 208 41.08 0.75 3.36
CA LEU A 208 39.71 0.29 3.59
C LEU A 208 38.81 1.40 4.12
N SER A 209 39.33 2.27 4.99
CA SER A 209 38.57 3.37 5.58
C SER A 209 38.04 4.39 4.57
N ASN A 210 38.63 4.42 3.36
CA ASN A 210 38.22 5.29 2.26
C ASN A 210 37.15 4.66 1.35
N ILE A 211 36.77 3.39 1.58
CA ILE A 211 35.70 2.72 0.85
C ILE A 211 34.41 2.73 1.68
N HIS A 212 33.34 3.27 1.07
CA HIS A 212 32.01 3.33 1.68
C HIS A 212 30.99 2.55 0.86
N PHE A 213 30.58 1.40 1.40
CA PHE A 213 29.44 0.64 0.87
C PHE A 213 28.11 1.29 1.27
N LYS A 214 27.04 1.01 0.54
CA LYS A 214 25.74 1.65 0.77
C LYS A 214 24.58 0.67 0.66
N GLY A 215 23.63 0.85 1.57
CA GLY A 215 22.32 0.22 1.52
C GLY A 215 22.30 -1.19 2.09
N TRP A 216 21.09 -1.60 2.47
CA TRP A 216 20.82 -2.90 3.06
C TRP A 216 20.12 -3.81 2.06
N GLY A 217 20.41 -5.11 2.16
CA GLY A 217 19.71 -6.16 1.45
C GLY A 217 18.28 -6.36 1.98
N ARG A 218 17.68 -7.50 1.59
CA ARG A 218 16.35 -7.91 2.06
C ARG A 218 16.34 -9.27 2.76
N LEU A 219 17.48 -9.94 2.73
CA LEU A 219 17.68 -11.32 3.19
C LEU A 219 18.83 -11.33 4.19
N SER A 220 18.72 -12.19 5.18
CA SER A 220 19.68 -12.42 6.26
C SER A 220 20.72 -13.48 5.89
N LYS A 221 21.81 -13.52 6.66
CA LYS A 221 22.78 -14.62 6.64
C LYS A 221 22.08 -15.94 6.95
N LYS A 222 21.26 -15.96 8.01
CA LYS A 222 20.50 -17.14 8.46
C LYS A 222 19.65 -17.76 7.36
N LEU A 223 18.89 -16.95 6.63
CA LEU A 223 18.09 -17.44 5.51
C LEU A 223 18.96 -18.12 4.44
N LEU A 224 20.04 -17.46 4.03
CA LEU A 224 20.88 -17.94 2.93
C LEU A 224 21.75 -19.15 3.28
N THR A 225 22.17 -19.29 4.54
CA THR A 225 23.18 -20.27 4.94
C THR A 225 22.75 -21.27 6.03
N GLN A 226 21.60 -21.11 6.67
CA GLN A 226 21.17 -22.03 7.74
C GLN A 226 19.87 -22.77 7.40
N ILE A 227 19.06 -22.24 6.47
CA ILE A 227 17.87 -22.93 5.98
C ILE A 227 18.27 -23.88 4.86
N THR A 228 17.96 -25.17 5.06
CA THR A 228 18.34 -26.26 4.16
C THR A 228 17.14 -26.96 3.55
N ASN A 229 17.30 -27.53 2.36
CA ASN A 229 16.32 -28.44 1.78
C ASN A 229 16.40 -29.85 2.42
N GLU A 230 15.60 -30.81 1.93
CA GLU A 230 15.60 -32.21 2.40
C GLU A 230 16.98 -32.89 2.25
N ASN A 231 17.76 -32.49 1.24
CA ASN A 231 19.10 -33.03 0.99
C ASN A 231 20.19 -32.37 1.85
N GLY A 232 19.82 -31.44 2.75
CA GLY A 232 20.76 -30.69 3.58
C GLY A 232 21.47 -29.53 2.86
N GLU A 233 21.13 -29.22 1.61
CA GLU A 233 21.72 -28.10 0.89
C GLU A 233 21.15 -26.77 1.37
N ARG A 234 22.02 -25.79 1.64
CA ARG A 234 21.61 -24.42 2.00
C ARG A 234 21.04 -23.71 0.77
N ILE A 235 20.25 -22.65 0.97
CA ILE A 235 19.71 -21.86 -0.15
C ILE A 235 20.82 -21.37 -1.10
N ILE A 236 21.94 -20.88 -0.55
CA ILE A 236 23.06 -20.40 -1.37
C ILE A 236 23.74 -21.53 -2.16
N ASP A 237 23.76 -22.75 -1.61
CA ASP A 237 24.33 -23.93 -2.29
C ASP A 237 23.38 -24.40 -3.39
N ALA A 238 22.07 -24.45 -3.15
CA ALA A 238 21.10 -24.79 -4.18
C ALA A 238 21.15 -23.80 -5.37
N LEU A 239 21.38 -22.51 -5.10
CA LEU A 239 21.63 -21.52 -6.16
C LEU A 239 22.93 -21.80 -6.94
N TRP A 240 23.94 -22.36 -6.29
CA TRP A 240 25.23 -22.72 -6.88
C TRP A 240 25.20 -24.04 -7.65
N ASN A 241 24.52 -25.06 -7.12
CA ASN A 241 24.49 -26.43 -7.63
C ASN A 241 23.35 -26.71 -8.61
N THR A 242 22.39 -25.80 -8.76
CA THR A 242 21.24 -25.98 -9.65
C THR A 242 21.03 -24.76 -10.55
N SER A 243 20.26 -24.89 -11.62
CA SER A 243 19.83 -23.76 -12.44
C SER A 243 18.55 -23.09 -11.90
N ASN A 244 18.17 -23.30 -10.64
CA ASN A 244 16.98 -22.70 -10.02
C ASN A 244 17.29 -21.31 -9.47
N ASN A 245 16.42 -20.33 -9.75
CA ASN A 245 16.53 -19.01 -9.12
C ASN A 245 16.00 -19.05 -7.68
N PHE A 246 16.21 -17.98 -6.92
CA PHE A 246 15.88 -17.91 -5.50
C PHE A 246 14.40 -18.19 -5.20
N ILE A 247 13.48 -17.66 -6.02
CA ILE A 247 12.05 -17.94 -5.84
C ILE A 247 11.76 -19.41 -6.06
N GLN A 248 12.43 -20.08 -7.00
CA GLN A 248 12.28 -21.52 -7.20
C GLN A 248 12.86 -22.32 -6.02
N VAL A 249 14.03 -21.93 -5.51
CA VAL A 249 14.67 -22.58 -4.35
C VAL A 249 13.84 -22.41 -3.09
N ILE A 250 13.44 -21.18 -2.76
CA ILE A 250 12.69 -20.92 -1.52
C ILE A 250 11.29 -21.53 -1.55
N SER A 251 10.72 -21.79 -2.73
CA SER A 251 9.41 -22.47 -2.87
C SER A 251 9.49 -23.98 -2.63
N ASP A 252 10.65 -24.53 -2.27
CA ASP A 252 10.76 -25.92 -1.86
C ASP A 252 9.96 -26.18 -0.57
N GLU A 253 9.25 -27.32 -0.53
CA GLU A 253 8.31 -27.64 0.55
C GLU A 253 9.03 -27.73 1.91
N SER A 254 10.22 -28.33 1.94
CA SER A 254 10.99 -28.49 3.18
C SER A 254 11.56 -27.16 3.70
N ILE A 255 11.95 -26.27 2.79
CA ILE A 255 12.40 -24.92 3.14
C ILE A 255 11.23 -24.11 3.69
N GLN A 256 10.07 -24.15 3.01
CA GLN A 256 8.89 -23.42 3.49
C GLN A 256 8.40 -23.93 4.84
N ALA A 257 8.41 -25.24 5.07
CA ALA A 257 8.07 -25.83 6.37
C ALA A 257 9.00 -25.34 7.49
N LYS A 258 10.33 -25.34 7.27
CA LYS A 258 11.31 -24.80 8.23
C LYS A 258 11.11 -23.31 8.50
N LEU A 259 10.77 -22.52 7.47
CA LEU A 259 10.47 -21.10 7.65
C LEU A 259 9.18 -20.87 8.46
N ALA A 260 8.15 -21.69 8.23
CA ALA A 260 6.92 -21.64 9.00
C ALA A 260 7.17 -21.98 10.48
N GLU A 261 7.99 -23.01 10.75
CA GLU A 261 8.41 -23.40 12.10
C GLU A 261 9.16 -22.27 12.81
N ILE A 262 10.24 -21.75 12.22
CA ILE A 262 11.06 -20.67 12.82
C ILE A 262 10.21 -19.42 13.11
N ASN A 263 9.34 -19.03 12.17
CA ASN A 263 8.48 -17.87 12.37
C ASN A 263 7.39 -18.13 13.41
N GLY A 264 6.87 -19.36 13.48
CA GLY A 264 5.93 -19.78 14.52
C GLY A 264 6.57 -19.73 15.91
N GLU A 265 7.78 -20.25 16.08
CA GLU A 265 8.51 -20.16 17.36
C GLU A 265 8.71 -18.71 17.80
N TYR A 266 9.06 -17.82 16.86
CA TYR A 266 9.18 -16.40 17.13
C TYR A 266 7.82 -15.79 17.55
N ALA A 267 6.74 -16.09 16.82
CA ALA A 267 5.41 -15.58 17.14
C ALA A 267 4.86 -16.07 18.49
N ASN A 268 5.21 -17.29 18.91
CA ASN A 268 4.84 -17.79 20.25
C ASN A 268 5.61 -17.10 21.38
N LYS A 269 6.80 -16.56 21.11
CA LYS A 269 7.64 -15.89 22.10
C LYS A 269 7.32 -14.40 22.28
N TYR A 270 6.83 -13.75 21.23
CA TYR A 270 6.66 -12.31 21.16
C TYR A 270 5.21 -11.93 20.90
N ASN A 271 4.74 -10.82 21.48
CA ASN A 271 3.36 -10.40 21.26
C ASN A 271 3.21 -9.73 19.86
N LEU A 272 1.97 -9.48 19.44
CA LEU A 272 1.67 -8.83 18.16
C LEU A 272 2.41 -7.49 17.96
N GLU A 273 2.54 -6.69 19.01
CA GLU A 273 3.21 -5.38 18.91
C GLU A 273 4.72 -5.54 18.70
N ASP A 274 5.35 -6.49 19.34
CA ASP A 274 6.77 -6.81 19.16
C ASP A 274 7.04 -7.27 17.71
N ILE A 275 6.24 -8.22 17.21
CA ILE A 275 6.32 -8.70 15.82
C ILE A 275 6.13 -7.55 14.83
N LEU A 276 5.13 -6.70 15.07
CA LEU A 276 4.87 -5.57 14.20
C LEU A 276 5.97 -4.54 14.27
N ASP A 277 6.56 -4.26 15.44
CA ASP A 277 7.63 -3.29 15.60
C ASP A 277 8.88 -3.72 14.81
N GLU A 278 9.21 -5.01 14.81
CA GLU A 278 10.33 -5.57 14.05
C GLU A 278 10.03 -5.78 12.55
N ALA A 279 8.78 -5.98 12.15
CA ALA A 279 8.44 -6.24 10.75
C ALA A 279 8.89 -5.12 9.79
N TYR A 280 9.52 -5.51 8.67
CA TYR A 280 9.91 -4.63 7.56
C TYR A 280 8.68 -4.16 6.75
N THR A 281 7.88 -3.27 7.34
CA THR A 281 6.66 -2.74 6.70
C THR A 281 6.30 -1.34 7.21
N SER A 282 5.49 -0.60 6.44
CA SER A 282 5.13 0.77 6.78
C SER A 282 4.22 0.87 8.02
N PRO A 283 4.25 1.98 8.79
CA PRO A 283 3.33 2.17 9.92
C PRO A 283 1.84 2.05 9.54
N GLN A 284 1.47 2.44 8.31
CA GLN A 284 0.12 2.26 7.79
C GLN A 284 -0.25 0.78 7.69
N ASN A 285 0.67 -0.06 7.21
CA ASN A 285 0.47 -1.51 7.12
C ASN A 285 0.41 -2.15 8.51
N LYS A 286 1.28 -1.75 9.44
CA LYS A 286 1.24 -2.22 10.84
C LYS A 286 -0.12 -1.90 11.47
N LYS A 287 -0.64 -0.68 11.27
CA LYS A 287 -2.00 -0.32 11.71
C LYS A 287 -3.07 -1.20 11.06
N ALA A 288 -2.98 -1.45 9.75
CA ALA A 288 -3.96 -2.30 9.05
C ALA A 288 -3.99 -3.72 9.63
N ILE A 289 -2.83 -4.33 9.89
CA ILE A 289 -2.74 -5.67 10.48
C ILE A 289 -3.39 -5.70 11.88
N ARG A 290 -3.12 -4.70 12.74
CA ARG A 290 -3.80 -4.59 14.05
C ARG A 290 -5.32 -4.55 13.92
N GLN A 291 -5.85 -3.83 12.93
CA GLN A 291 -7.31 -3.75 12.72
C GLN A 291 -7.87 -5.08 12.18
N VAL A 292 -7.14 -5.77 11.31
CA VAL A 292 -7.52 -7.11 10.84
C VAL A 292 -7.64 -8.07 12.05
N MET A 293 -6.64 -8.12 12.92
CA MET A 293 -6.67 -8.97 14.12
C MET A 293 -7.88 -8.66 15.00
N LYS A 294 -8.10 -7.37 15.31
CA LYS A 294 -9.25 -6.91 16.08
C LYS A 294 -10.59 -7.31 15.47
N VAL A 295 -10.73 -7.23 14.14
CA VAL A 295 -11.96 -7.60 13.44
C VAL A 295 -12.19 -9.11 13.51
N VAL A 296 -11.16 -9.93 13.27
CA VAL A 296 -11.26 -11.39 13.34
C VAL A 296 -11.65 -11.85 14.75
N GLU A 297 -10.98 -11.32 15.78
CA GLU A 297 -11.26 -11.63 17.19
C GLU A 297 -12.69 -11.24 17.60
N ASP A 298 -13.18 -10.10 17.10
CA ASP A 298 -14.53 -9.62 17.40
C ASP A 298 -15.61 -10.50 16.72
N ILE A 299 -15.33 -11.01 15.51
CA ILE A 299 -16.20 -11.99 14.82
C ILE A 299 -16.17 -13.34 15.54
N GLU A 300 -14.99 -13.86 15.87
CA GLU A 300 -14.81 -15.11 16.63
C GLU A 300 -15.62 -15.06 17.94
N LYS A 301 -15.49 -13.96 18.68
CA LYS A 301 -16.25 -13.74 19.91
C LYS A 301 -17.77 -13.74 19.70
N ALA A 302 -18.24 -13.16 18.59
CA ALA A 302 -19.66 -13.15 18.24
C ALA A 302 -20.17 -14.55 17.86
N MET A 303 -19.37 -15.31 17.12
CA MET A 303 -19.71 -16.65 16.64
C MET A 303 -19.48 -17.76 17.67
N LYS A 304 -18.69 -17.47 18.72
CA LYS A 304 -18.26 -18.41 19.76
C LYS A 304 -17.51 -19.64 19.21
N CYS A 305 -16.87 -19.50 18.05
CA CYS A 305 -16.05 -20.53 17.45
C CYS A 305 -14.96 -19.91 16.56
N GLU A 306 -13.86 -20.65 16.40
CA GLU A 306 -12.82 -20.30 15.45
C GLU A 306 -13.36 -20.38 14.01
N PRO A 307 -12.95 -19.46 13.11
CA PRO A 307 -13.34 -19.53 11.71
C PRO A 307 -12.71 -20.75 11.03
N THR A 308 -13.47 -21.46 10.19
CA THR A 308 -12.91 -22.55 9.36
C THR A 308 -11.88 -22.03 8.35
N SER A 309 -12.07 -20.81 7.87
CA SER A 309 -11.15 -20.15 6.95
C SER A 309 -11.22 -18.63 7.10
N ILE A 310 -10.12 -17.95 6.80
CA ILE A 310 -10.07 -16.49 6.70
C ILE A 310 -9.54 -16.14 5.31
N ALA A 311 -10.33 -15.39 4.53
CA ALA A 311 -9.91 -14.89 3.23
C ALA A 311 -9.42 -13.44 3.33
N ILE A 312 -8.23 -13.16 2.80
CA ILE A 312 -7.56 -11.85 2.93
C ILE A 312 -7.25 -11.30 1.54
N GLU A 313 -7.64 -10.06 1.30
CA GLU A 313 -7.29 -9.27 0.12
C GLU A 313 -6.55 -8.01 0.57
N PHE A 314 -5.56 -7.57 -0.23
CA PHE A 314 -4.97 -6.25 -0.05
C PHE A 314 -5.05 -5.41 -1.33
N THR A 315 -5.80 -4.32 -1.27
CA THR A 315 -5.74 -3.28 -2.30
C THR A 315 -4.70 -2.25 -1.93
N ARG A 316 -3.65 -2.09 -2.75
CA ARG A 316 -2.81 -0.88 -2.66
C ARG A 316 -3.69 0.33 -2.98
N GLU A 317 -3.81 1.26 -2.05
CA GLU A 317 -4.30 2.59 -2.41
C GLU A 317 -3.34 3.17 -3.44
N LYS A 318 -3.81 3.29 -4.69
CA LYS A 318 -3.16 4.14 -5.67
C LYS A 318 -3.34 5.58 -5.18
N ARG A 319 -2.50 6.02 -4.24
CA ARG A 319 -2.29 7.46 -4.06
C ARG A 319 -1.99 7.97 -5.46
N LYS A 320 -2.74 8.99 -5.92
CA LYS A 320 -2.34 9.74 -7.11
C LYS A 320 -0.93 10.22 -6.79
N SER A 321 0.09 9.51 -7.27
CA SER A 321 1.41 10.12 -7.34
C SER A 321 1.18 11.39 -8.14
N LYS A 322 1.76 12.51 -7.70
CA LYS A 322 1.91 13.66 -8.57
C LYS A 322 2.74 13.13 -9.75
N LEU A 323 2.06 12.64 -10.77
CA LEU A 323 2.65 11.91 -11.88
C LEU A 323 3.15 12.97 -12.84
N THR A 324 4.34 13.49 -12.55
CA THR A 324 5.15 14.22 -13.50
C THR A 324 5.57 13.21 -14.58
N ASN A 325 4.77 13.16 -15.64
CA ASN A 325 5.04 12.72 -17.02
C ASN A 325 6.06 11.59 -17.34
N THR A 326 6.16 10.54 -16.52
CA THR A 326 7.07 9.40 -16.79
C THR A 326 6.80 8.67 -18.10
N ARG A 327 5.55 8.63 -18.57
CA ARG A 327 5.17 7.99 -19.85
C ARG A 327 5.66 8.78 -21.07
N TYR A 328 5.50 10.10 -21.09
CA TYR A 328 6.03 10.96 -22.15
C TYR A 328 7.54 10.81 -22.25
N LYS A 329 8.25 10.96 -21.12
CA LYS A 329 9.71 10.83 -21.05
C LYS A 329 10.17 9.48 -21.62
N LYS A 330 9.52 8.39 -21.22
CA LYS A 330 9.82 7.05 -21.75
C LYS A 330 9.67 6.98 -23.28
N ILE A 331 8.60 7.53 -23.85
CA ILE A 331 8.38 7.50 -25.30
C ILE A 331 9.45 8.34 -26.02
N SER A 332 9.68 9.58 -25.56
CA SER A 332 10.69 10.48 -26.14
C SER A 332 12.09 9.83 -26.14
N GLU A 333 12.53 9.31 -24.99
CA GLU A 333 13.82 8.61 -24.87
C GLU A 333 13.90 7.34 -25.73
N THR A 334 12.75 6.74 -26.08
CA THR A 334 12.71 5.58 -26.98
C THR A 334 12.84 6.04 -28.43
N TYR A 335 12.13 7.11 -28.83
CA TYR A 335 12.17 7.66 -30.18
C TYR A 335 13.56 8.20 -30.55
N GLU A 336 14.25 8.88 -29.63
CA GLU A 336 15.64 9.34 -29.80
C GLU A 336 16.63 8.20 -30.11
N LYS A 337 16.28 6.96 -29.75
CA LYS A 337 17.12 5.78 -29.93
C LYS A 337 16.73 4.92 -31.13
N ILE A 338 15.70 5.31 -31.90
CA ILE A 338 15.29 4.60 -33.11
C ILE A 338 16.29 4.93 -34.22
N THR A 339 17.05 3.94 -34.66
CA THR A 339 18.14 4.10 -35.64
C THR A 339 17.91 3.34 -36.96
N ASP A 340 16.69 2.87 -37.22
CA ASP A 340 16.41 1.75 -38.14
C ASP A 340 15.28 2.08 -39.14
N GLU A 341 15.24 1.40 -40.29
CA GLU A 341 14.29 1.59 -41.41
C GLU A 341 12.82 1.21 -41.09
N LEU A 342 12.46 1.13 -39.80
CA LEU A 342 11.10 0.79 -39.36
C LEU A 342 10.08 1.90 -39.70
N ILE A 343 10.53 3.15 -39.68
CA ILE A 343 9.74 4.35 -39.91
C ILE A 343 10.66 5.42 -40.50
N SER A 344 10.16 6.24 -41.43
CA SER A 344 10.98 7.32 -41.98
C SER A 344 11.19 8.42 -40.94
N GLU A 345 12.31 9.14 -41.04
CA GLU A 345 12.62 10.27 -40.15
C GLU A 345 11.50 11.32 -40.16
N TYR A 346 10.90 11.57 -41.33
CA TYR A 346 9.74 12.45 -41.49
C TYR A 346 8.52 11.95 -40.69
N GLU A 347 8.19 10.66 -40.78
CA GLU A 347 7.07 10.08 -40.04
C GLU A 347 7.33 10.06 -38.52
N LEU A 348 8.57 9.80 -38.11
CA LEU A 348 8.97 9.83 -36.71
C LEU A 348 8.92 11.25 -36.14
N GLY A 349 9.39 12.26 -36.88
CA GLY A 349 9.29 13.67 -36.51
C GLY A 349 7.85 14.17 -36.39
N LYS A 350 6.95 13.68 -37.26
CA LYS A 350 5.51 13.94 -37.13
C LYS A 350 4.94 13.34 -35.85
N LEU A 351 5.26 12.07 -35.54
CA LEU A 351 4.82 11.42 -34.30
C LEU A 351 5.39 12.10 -33.05
N GLN A 352 6.63 12.59 -33.10
CA GLN A 352 7.24 13.37 -32.01
C GLN A 352 6.48 14.68 -31.77
N SER A 353 6.12 15.39 -32.84
CA SER A 353 5.34 16.62 -32.74
C SER A 353 3.94 16.37 -32.16
N GLU A 354 3.28 15.29 -32.59
CA GLU A 354 2.01 14.84 -32.02
C GLU A 354 2.16 14.45 -30.53
N LEU A 355 3.26 13.78 -30.17
CA LEU A 355 3.58 13.41 -28.79
C LEU A 355 3.72 14.65 -27.89
N ASP A 356 4.46 15.66 -28.33
CA ASP A 356 4.67 16.91 -27.61
C ASP A 356 3.34 17.65 -27.40
N SER A 357 2.48 17.70 -28.42
CA SER A 357 1.15 18.30 -28.32
C SER A 357 0.23 17.58 -27.29
N LYS A 358 0.50 16.31 -26.99
CA LYS A 358 -0.25 15.48 -26.04
C LYS A 358 0.51 15.23 -24.74
N ALA A 359 1.60 15.93 -24.47
CA ALA A 359 2.45 15.72 -23.29
C ALA A 359 1.63 15.61 -21.99
N ASN A 360 0.62 16.45 -21.79
CA ASN A 360 -0.19 16.46 -20.57
C ASN A 360 -1.32 15.39 -20.52
N ASN A 361 -1.44 14.51 -21.52
CA ASN A 361 -2.53 13.52 -21.64
C ASN A 361 -2.05 12.13 -22.09
N MET A 362 -1.21 11.47 -21.28
CA MET A 362 -0.66 10.13 -21.58
C MET A 362 -1.52 8.95 -21.09
N ARG A 363 -2.83 8.98 -21.41
CA ARG A 363 -3.75 7.85 -21.17
C ARG A 363 -3.40 6.64 -22.04
N ASP A 364 -3.93 5.47 -21.71
CA ASP A 364 -3.51 4.20 -22.35
C ASP A 364 -3.66 4.18 -23.88
N ARG A 365 -4.70 4.79 -24.48
CA ARG A 365 -4.84 4.84 -25.94
C ARG A 365 -3.71 5.63 -26.60
N TYR A 366 -3.40 6.83 -26.10
CA TYR A 366 -2.28 7.63 -26.61
C TYR A 366 -0.93 6.96 -26.34
N TYR A 367 -0.75 6.40 -25.13
CA TYR A 367 0.46 5.65 -24.82
C TYR A 367 0.67 4.48 -25.78
N LEU A 368 -0.37 3.68 -26.06
CA LEU A 368 -0.29 2.58 -27.02
C LEU A 368 -0.10 3.09 -28.45
N TYR A 369 -0.78 4.16 -28.86
CA TYR A 369 -0.59 4.77 -30.18
C TYR A 369 0.88 5.06 -30.48
N PHE A 370 1.56 5.80 -29.59
CA PHE A 370 2.96 6.15 -29.79
C PHE A 370 3.91 4.96 -29.65
N MET A 371 3.69 4.08 -28.66
CA MET A 371 4.49 2.85 -28.53
C MET A 371 4.27 1.86 -29.70
N GLN A 372 3.28 2.10 -30.56
CA GLN A 372 3.01 1.35 -31.79
C GLN A 372 3.37 2.12 -33.07
N LEU A 373 4.07 3.25 -32.94
CA LEU A 373 4.43 4.13 -34.05
C LEU A 373 3.22 4.58 -34.89
N GLY A 374 2.09 4.83 -34.22
CA GLY A 374 0.86 5.25 -34.86
C GLY A 374 0.25 4.21 -35.81
N ARG A 375 0.55 2.92 -35.60
CA ARG A 375 0.04 1.82 -36.44
C ARG A 375 -0.81 0.82 -35.65
N ASP A 376 -1.75 0.22 -36.36
CA ASP A 376 -2.56 -0.88 -35.86
C ASP A 376 -1.67 -2.10 -35.60
N MET A 377 -1.79 -2.69 -34.41
CA MET A 377 -0.96 -3.82 -34.01
C MET A 377 -1.17 -5.06 -34.88
N TYR A 378 -2.36 -5.27 -35.43
CA TYR A 378 -2.75 -6.47 -36.15
C TYR A 378 -2.79 -6.30 -37.66
N THR A 379 -3.09 -5.09 -38.15
CA THR A 379 -3.14 -4.84 -39.61
C THR A 379 -1.91 -4.14 -40.16
N GLY A 380 -1.19 -3.38 -39.32
CA GLY A 380 -0.05 -2.53 -39.72
C GLY A 380 -0.45 -1.19 -40.35
N GLU A 381 -1.75 -0.95 -40.51
CA GLU A 381 -2.31 0.27 -41.09
C GLU A 381 -2.08 1.48 -40.18
N LYS A 382 -1.97 2.65 -40.78
CA LYS A 382 -1.79 3.91 -40.05
C LYS A 382 -3.06 4.26 -39.28
N ILE A 383 -2.89 4.62 -38.02
CA ILE A 383 -3.95 5.09 -37.15
C ILE A 383 -4.06 6.60 -37.25
N ASN A 384 -5.27 7.10 -37.51
CA ASN A 384 -5.56 8.51 -37.38
C ASN A 384 -5.75 8.86 -35.89
N ILE A 385 -4.87 9.69 -35.34
CA ILE A 385 -4.90 10.10 -33.93
C ILE A 385 -6.14 10.92 -33.56
N ASP A 386 -6.75 11.63 -34.51
CA ASP A 386 -7.96 12.42 -34.28
C ASP A 386 -9.21 11.54 -34.18
N GLU A 387 -9.15 10.33 -34.74
CA GLU A 387 -10.22 9.32 -34.73
C GLU A 387 -9.98 8.19 -33.70
N LEU A 388 -8.95 8.34 -32.85
CA LEU A 388 -8.50 7.33 -31.88
C LEU A 388 -9.61 6.89 -30.91
N HIS A 389 -10.56 7.78 -30.64
CA HIS A 389 -11.65 7.49 -29.73
C HIS A 389 -12.81 6.73 -30.40
N GLN A 390 -13.04 7.01 -31.68
CA GLN A 390 -14.19 6.59 -32.46
C GLN A 390 -13.95 5.24 -33.13
N LYS A 391 -12.80 5.06 -33.80
CA LYS A 391 -12.53 3.91 -34.70
C LYS A 391 -11.63 2.82 -34.11
N TYR A 392 -10.96 3.11 -32.99
CA TYR A 392 -9.96 2.22 -32.39
C TYR A 392 -10.32 1.82 -30.97
N ASP A 393 -9.95 0.59 -30.61
CA ASP A 393 -10.11 0.01 -29.29
C ASP A 393 -8.81 -0.59 -28.77
N ILE A 394 -8.79 -0.79 -27.45
CA ILE A 394 -7.70 -1.51 -26.80
C ILE A 394 -8.12 -2.97 -26.70
N ASP A 395 -7.49 -3.83 -27.50
CA ASP A 395 -7.68 -5.28 -27.45
C ASP A 395 -6.75 -5.94 -26.41
N HIS A 396 -7.16 -7.10 -25.90
CA HIS A 396 -6.33 -7.99 -25.10
C HIS A 396 -5.70 -9.07 -25.98
N ILE A 397 -4.37 -9.06 -26.10
CA ILE A 397 -3.61 -9.97 -26.98
C ILE A 397 -4.01 -11.44 -26.72
N LEU A 398 -3.84 -11.87 -25.47
CA LEU A 398 -4.44 -13.08 -24.94
C LEU A 398 -5.86 -12.73 -24.46
N PRO A 399 -6.90 -13.39 -25.01
CA PRO A 399 -8.29 -13.11 -24.68
C PRO A 399 -8.58 -13.18 -23.17
N GLN A 400 -9.43 -12.29 -22.68
CA GLN A 400 -9.84 -12.26 -21.26
C GLN A 400 -10.64 -13.51 -20.84
N SER A 401 -11.22 -14.24 -21.79
CA SER A 401 -11.84 -15.55 -21.57
C SER A 401 -10.79 -16.63 -21.23
N PHE A 402 -9.57 -16.48 -21.77
CA PHE A 402 -8.45 -17.38 -21.55
C PHE A 402 -7.65 -16.98 -20.31
N ILE A 403 -7.25 -15.70 -20.18
CA ILE A 403 -6.50 -15.19 -19.02
C ILE A 403 -6.92 -13.77 -18.67
N LYS A 404 -7.18 -13.51 -17.38
CA LYS A 404 -7.45 -12.16 -16.90
C LYS A 404 -6.15 -11.36 -16.77
N ASP A 405 -5.64 -10.78 -17.86
CA ASP A 405 -4.45 -9.90 -17.85
C ASP A 405 -4.75 -8.54 -18.50
N ASP A 406 -4.90 -7.49 -17.68
CA ASP A 406 -5.16 -6.11 -18.09
C ASP A 406 -3.89 -5.23 -18.05
N SER A 407 -2.72 -5.87 -17.90
CA SER A 407 -1.45 -5.16 -17.98
C SER A 407 -1.21 -4.64 -19.40
N LEU A 408 -0.37 -3.60 -19.53
CA LEU A 408 0.06 -3.09 -20.84
C LEU A 408 0.76 -4.15 -21.69
N ASN A 409 1.30 -5.22 -21.07
CA ASN A 409 1.92 -6.34 -21.77
C ASN A 409 0.90 -7.27 -22.44
N ASN A 410 -0.38 -7.16 -22.11
CA ASN A 410 -1.45 -7.91 -22.76
C ASN A 410 -2.44 -6.99 -23.48
N ARG A 411 -2.11 -5.70 -23.69
CA ARG A 411 -3.03 -4.72 -24.30
C ARG A 411 -2.41 -4.02 -25.48
N VAL A 412 -3.14 -3.93 -26.59
CA VAL A 412 -2.69 -3.30 -27.84
C VAL A 412 -3.80 -2.43 -28.40
N LEU A 413 -3.43 -1.41 -29.18
CA LEU A 413 -4.38 -0.59 -29.90
C LEU A 413 -4.60 -1.18 -31.31
N THR A 414 -5.86 -1.39 -31.67
CA THR A 414 -6.27 -1.91 -32.99
C THR A 414 -7.65 -1.35 -33.35
N SER A 415 -8.06 -1.47 -34.61
CA SER A 415 -9.37 -1.03 -35.09
C SER A 415 -10.50 -1.85 -34.43
N LYS A 416 -11.65 -1.22 -34.20
CA LYS A 416 -12.80 -1.88 -33.58
C LYS A 416 -13.29 -3.09 -34.38
N GLY A 417 -13.26 -3.01 -35.71
CA GLY A 417 -13.67 -4.08 -36.61
C GLY A 417 -12.83 -5.33 -36.41
N VAL A 418 -11.50 -5.18 -36.44
CA VAL A 418 -10.53 -6.27 -36.24
C VAL A 418 -10.69 -6.88 -34.85
N ASN A 419 -10.76 -6.05 -33.81
CA ASN A 419 -10.95 -6.51 -32.43
C ASN A 419 -12.21 -7.37 -32.27
N ILE A 420 -13.36 -6.84 -32.66
CA ILE A 420 -14.67 -7.44 -32.36
C ILE A 420 -14.99 -8.61 -33.29
N LYS A 421 -14.71 -8.49 -34.59
CA LYS A 421 -15.19 -9.45 -35.60
C LYS A 421 -14.18 -10.53 -35.94
N GLU A 422 -12.90 -10.18 -36.03
CA GLU A 422 -11.86 -11.10 -36.49
C GLU A 422 -11.14 -11.78 -35.33
N LYS A 423 -10.58 -10.96 -34.43
CA LYS A 423 -9.75 -11.40 -33.30
C LYS A 423 -10.58 -12.06 -32.21
N SER A 424 -11.59 -11.36 -31.69
CA SER A 424 -12.54 -11.88 -30.68
C SER A 424 -11.86 -12.72 -29.59
N ASP A 425 -12.16 -14.01 -29.50
CA ASP A 425 -11.64 -14.97 -28.52
C ASP A 425 -10.46 -15.82 -29.02
N LYS A 426 -9.93 -15.54 -30.22
CA LYS A 426 -8.77 -16.21 -30.81
C LYS A 426 -7.47 -15.54 -30.35
N THR A 427 -6.32 -16.21 -30.48
CA THR A 427 -5.03 -15.57 -30.18
C THR A 427 -4.57 -14.70 -31.35
N ALA A 428 -3.70 -13.71 -31.06
CA ALA A 428 -3.16 -12.86 -32.11
C ALA A 428 -2.22 -13.66 -33.04
N ALA A 429 -1.60 -14.70 -32.47
CA ALA A 429 -0.69 -15.57 -33.17
C ALA A 429 -1.39 -16.37 -34.27
N ASP A 430 -2.59 -16.88 -33.99
CA ASP A 430 -3.35 -17.70 -34.94
C ASP A 430 -3.80 -16.91 -36.19
N LEU A 431 -3.97 -15.60 -36.06
CA LEU A 431 -4.54 -14.75 -37.11
C LEU A 431 -3.51 -13.86 -37.80
N TYR A 432 -2.56 -13.29 -37.04
CA TYR A 432 -1.76 -12.16 -37.51
C TYR A 432 -0.25 -12.41 -37.47
N ALA A 433 0.26 -13.45 -36.79
CA ALA A 433 1.71 -13.65 -36.67
C ALA A 433 2.43 -13.81 -38.01
N ALA A 434 1.80 -14.47 -39.00
CA ALA A 434 2.38 -14.65 -40.33
C ALA A 434 2.60 -13.30 -41.05
N LYS A 435 1.65 -12.35 -40.90
CA LYS A 435 1.72 -11.03 -41.53
C LYS A 435 2.54 -10.02 -40.72
N MET A 436 2.34 -10.00 -39.40
CA MET A 436 2.81 -8.92 -38.51
C MET A 436 4.02 -9.31 -37.65
N GLY A 437 4.45 -10.58 -37.66
CA GLY A 437 5.53 -11.07 -36.82
C GLY A 437 6.83 -10.27 -36.96
N ASP A 438 7.14 -9.84 -38.19
CA ASP A 438 8.30 -9.00 -38.51
C ASP A 438 8.19 -7.60 -37.91
N PHE A 439 7.03 -6.96 -38.03
CA PHE A 439 6.75 -5.67 -37.40
C PHE A 439 6.88 -5.75 -35.88
N TRP A 440 6.30 -6.77 -35.25
CA TRP A 440 6.40 -6.98 -33.81
C TRP A 440 7.84 -7.21 -33.35
N ARG A 441 8.63 -7.97 -34.13
CA ARG A 441 10.06 -8.19 -33.88
C ARG A 441 10.83 -6.87 -33.91
N LYS A 442 10.56 -6.01 -34.90
CA LYS A 442 11.20 -4.68 -35.00
C LYS A 442 10.81 -3.77 -33.84
N LEU A 443 9.53 -3.68 -33.48
CA LEU A 443 9.08 -2.91 -32.30
C LEU A 443 9.77 -3.36 -31.00
N ARG A 444 9.93 -4.68 -30.81
CA ARG A 444 10.63 -5.25 -29.65
C ARG A 444 12.11 -4.85 -29.64
N LYS A 445 12.82 -4.99 -30.77
CA LYS A 445 14.24 -4.61 -30.89
C LYS A 445 14.47 -3.13 -30.55
N GLN A 446 13.55 -2.26 -30.98
CA GLN A 446 13.63 -0.81 -30.75
C GLN A 446 13.13 -0.36 -29.36
N GLY A 447 12.83 -1.28 -28.44
CA GLY A 447 12.36 -0.94 -27.08
C GLY A 447 10.92 -0.42 -27.00
N LEU A 448 10.19 -0.39 -28.12
CA LEU A 448 8.79 0.01 -28.20
C LEU A 448 7.82 -1.07 -27.70
N MET A 449 8.31 -2.30 -27.53
CA MET A 449 7.56 -3.43 -27.02
C MET A 449 8.40 -4.23 -26.02
N THR A 450 7.77 -4.67 -24.92
CA THR A 450 8.44 -5.56 -23.96
C THR A 450 8.53 -6.99 -24.49
N GLU A 451 9.54 -7.75 -24.04
CA GLU A 451 9.66 -9.18 -24.35
C GLU A 451 8.40 -9.98 -23.99
N GLN A 452 7.75 -9.66 -22.87
CA GLN A 452 6.52 -10.34 -22.47
C GLN A 452 5.38 -10.08 -23.45
N LYS A 453 5.23 -8.83 -23.92
CA LYS A 453 4.19 -8.46 -24.88
C LYS A 453 4.40 -9.12 -26.23
N TYR A 454 5.65 -9.16 -26.69
CA TYR A 454 6.05 -9.88 -27.90
C TYR A 454 5.73 -11.37 -27.81
N LYS A 455 6.08 -12.02 -26.69
CA LYS A 455 5.74 -13.44 -26.45
C LYS A 455 4.24 -13.68 -26.44
N ASN A 456 3.46 -12.80 -25.80
CA ASN A 456 1.99 -12.90 -25.80
C ASN A 456 1.43 -12.85 -27.24
N LEU A 457 1.94 -11.97 -28.10
CA LEU A 457 1.51 -11.84 -29.51
C LEU A 457 1.79 -13.10 -30.34
N LEU A 458 2.82 -13.86 -29.99
CA LEU A 458 3.22 -15.11 -30.66
C LEU A 458 2.67 -16.38 -29.98
N THR A 459 1.95 -16.25 -28.87
CA THR A 459 1.42 -17.41 -28.14
C THR A 459 0.16 -17.94 -28.83
N ARG A 460 0.19 -19.20 -29.25
CA ARG A 460 -0.99 -19.97 -29.69
C ARG A 460 -1.52 -20.84 -28.56
N THR A 461 -2.82 -21.05 -28.47
CA THR A 461 -3.47 -21.78 -27.35
C THR A 461 -3.09 -23.25 -27.27
N ASP A 462 -2.79 -23.89 -28.41
CA ASP A 462 -2.42 -25.30 -28.56
C ASP A 462 -0.94 -25.60 -28.24
N SER A 463 -0.08 -24.57 -28.18
CA SER A 463 1.39 -24.72 -28.05
C SER A 463 1.95 -24.18 -26.73
N ILE A 464 1.09 -24.01 -25.71
CA ILE A 464 1.49 -23.45 -24.42
C ILE A 464 2.18 -24.51 -23.57
N ASN A 465 3.49 -24.37 -23.42
CA ASN A 465 4.28 -25.26 -22.57
C ASN A 465 3.94 -25.13 -21.06
N LYS A 466 4.31 -26.14 -20.28
CA LYS A 466 4.04 -26.23 -18.83
C LYS A 466 4.52 -25.02 -18.02
N TYR A 467 5.65 -24.42 -18.38
CA TYR A 467 6.22 -23.27 -17.64
C TYR A 467 5.40 -22.00 -17.86
N THR A 468 4.92 -21.78 -19.09
CA THR A 468 4.02 -20.67 -19.40
C THR A 468 2.68 -20.86 -18.68
N LYS A 469 2.11 -22.08 -18.68
CA LYS A 469 0.89 -22.41 -17.91
C LYS A 469 1.07 -22.08 -16.41
N GLN A 470 2.18 -22.51 -15.81
CA GLN A 470 2.48 -22.22 -14.40
C GLN A 470 2.64 -20.72 -14.12
N SER A 471 3.29 -19.97 -15.02
CA SER A 471 3.40 -18.52 -14.94
C SER A 471 2.03 -17.82 -15.01
N PHE A 472 1.10 -18.34 -15.82
CA PHE A 472 -0.27 -17.84 -15.84
C PHE A 472 -1.00 -18.09 -14.52
N ILE A 473 -0.92 -19.30 -13.95
CA ILE A 473 -1.50 -19.61 -12.63
C ILE A 473 -0.97 -18.63 -11.57
N LYS A 474 0.37 -18.49 -11.47
CA LYS A 474 1.00 -17.59 -10.49
C LYS A 474 0.50 -16.14 -10.63
N ARG A 475 0.41 -15.64 -11.87
CA ARG A 475 -0.09 -14.29 -12.13
C ARG A 475 -1.55 -14.08 -11.74
N GLN A 476 -2.36 -15.13 -11.73
CA GLN A 476 -3.79 -15.01 -11.45
C GLN A 476 -4.15 -15.29 -10.00
N LEU A 477 -3.43 -16.21 -9.34
CA LEU A 477 -3.80 -16.69 -8.00
C LEU A 477 -2.85 -16.22 -6.89
N VAL A 478 -1.55 -16.02 -7.18
CA VAL A 478 -0.58 -15.69 -6.13
C VAL A 478 -0.65 -14.21 -5.78
N GLU A 479 -0.91 -13.94 -4.51
CA GLU A 479 -0.77 -12.62 -3.87
C GLU A 479 0.68 -12.44 -3.35
N THR A 480 1.26 -11.28 -3.63
CA THR A 480 2.69 -11.00 -3.36
C THR A 480 2.91 -9.81 -2.44
N SER A 481 1.83 -9.21 -1.91
CA SER A 481 1.92 -8.16 -0.91
C SER A 481 2.51 -8.66 0.39
N GLN A 482 3.63 -8.05 0.83
CA GLN A 482 4.24 -8.31 2.14
C GLN A 482 3.24 -8.14 3.30
N VAL A 483 2.27 -7.23 3.18
CA VAL A 483 1.23 -7.02 4.19
C VAL A 483 0.32 -8.23 4.33
N VAL A 484 -0.05 -8.86 3.21
CA VAL A 484 -0.88 -10.06 3.21
C VAL A 484 -0.10 -11.23 3.77
N LYS A 485 1.16 -11.40 3.34
CA LYS A 485 2.02 -12.47 3.85
C LYS A 485 2.25 -12.39 5.36
N LEU A 486 2.52 -11.18 5.87
CA LEU A 486 2.68 -10.96 7.31
C LEU A 486 1.37 -11.18 8.08
N ALA A 487 0.25 -10.66 7.56
CA ALA A 487 -1.06 -10.90 8.18
C ALA A 487 -1.43 -12.39 8.18
N ALA A 488 -1.13 -13.10 7.08
CA ALA A 488 -1.40 -14.52 6.96
C ALA A 488 -0.57 -15.34 7.94
N ASN A 489 0.72 -15.03 8.10
CA ASN A 489 1.58 -15.67 9.08
C ASN A 489 1.07 -15.46 10.53
N ILE A 490 0.76 -14.23 10.91
CA ILE A 490 0.22 -13.90 12.25
C ILE A 490 -1.10 -14.61 12.51
N LEU A 491 -2.01 -14.64 11.52
CA LEU A 491 -3.29 -15.33 11.65
C LEU A 491 -3.14 -16.85 11.70
N GLN A 492 -2.20 -17.43 10.94
CA GLN A 492 -1.95 -18.87 10.93
C GLN A 492 -1.39 -19.36 12.27
N ASP A 493 -0.50 -18.59 12.89
CA ASP A 493 0.04 -18.91 14.22
C ASP A 493 -1.05 -18.88 15.29
N LYS A 494 -1.89 -17.83 15.28
CA LYS A 494 -3.01 -17.70 16.21
C LYS A 494 -4.10 -18.76 15.99
N TYR A 495 -4.43 -19.06 14.74
CA TYR A 495 -5.52 -19.97 14.37
C TYR A 495 -5.00 -21.18 13.58
N ARG A 496 -4.33 -22.11 14.27
CA ARG A 496 -3.60 -23.23 13.65
C ARG A 496 -4.47 -24.13 12.76
N ASN A 497 -5.76 -24.27 13.07
CA ASN A 497 -6.70 -25.10 12.31
C ASN A 497 -7.43 -24.35 11.19
N THR A 498 -7.33 -23.02 11.15
CA THR A 498 -8.00 -22.17 10.17
C THR A 498 -7.23 -22.13 8.87
N LYS A 499 -7.94 -22.21 7.74
CA LYS A 499 -7.33 -22.04 6.41
C LYS A 499 -7.21 -20.56 6.06
N ILE A 500 -5.98 -20.06 5.95
CA ILE A 500 -5.74 -18.69 5.51
C ILE A 500 -5.64 -18.64 3.98
N ILE A 501 -6.59 -17.94 3.36
CA ILE A 501 -6.77 -17.89 1.92
C ILE A 501 -6.42 -16.47 1.42
N GLU A 502 -5.40 -16.36 0.58
CA GLU A 502 -4.93 -15.10 0.02
C GLU A 502 -5.54 -14.85 -1.36
N ILE A 503 -6.21 -13.70 -1.54
CA ILE A 503 -6.97 -13.40 -2.74
C ILE A 503 -6.44 -12.15 -3.44
N ARG A 504 -6.23 -12.27 -4.76
CA ARG A 504 -5.88 -11.13 -5.60
C ARG A 504 -7.08 -10.20 -5.78
N ALA A 505 -6.86 -8.93 -5.48
CA ALA A 505 -7.86 -7.86 -5.58
C ALA A 505 -8.63 -7.74 -6.90
N ARG A 506 -8.00 -8.18 -8.00
CA ARG A 506 -8.61 -8.13 -9.31
C ARG A 506 -9.84 -9.04 -9.43
N LEU A 507 -9.85 -10.20 -8.76
CA LEU A 507 -10.95 -11.15 -8.86
C LEU A 507 -12.27 -10.52 -8.37
N ASN A 508 -12.22 -9.70 -7.31
CA ASN A 508 -13.35 -8.93 -6.84
C ASN A 508 -13.84 -7.92 -7.88
N SER A 509 -12.91 -7.22 -8.54
CA SER A 509 -13.25 -6.23 -9.58
C SER A 509 -13.92 -6.88 -10.79
N ASP A 510 -13.41 -8.04 -11.22
CA ASP A 510 -13.95 -8.80 -12.36
C ASP A 510 -15.37 -9.31 -12.03
N LEU A 511 -15.56 -9.90 -10.85
CA LEU A 511 -16.87 -10.40 -10.42
C LEU A 511 -17.89 -9.27 -10.24
N ARG A 512 -17.51 -8.13 -9.66
CA ARG A 512 -18.37 -6.94 -9.57
C ARG A 512 -18.88 -6.50 -10.94
N LYS A 513 -17.98 -6.40 -11.92
CA LYS A 513 -18.33 -6.02 -13.29
C LYS A 513 -19.34 -7.00 -13.87
N LYS A 514 -19.12 -8.30 -13.66
CA LYS A 514 -20.00 -9.35 -14.19
C LYS A 514 -21.40 -9.34 -13.55
N TYR A 515 -21.48 -9.10 -12.25
CA TYR A 515 -22.74 -9.14 -11.50
C TYR A 515 -23.45 -7.79 -11.42
N GLU A 516 -22.87 -6.75 -12.04
CA GLU A 516 -23.33 -5.36 -12.04
C GLU A 516 -23.38 -4.74 -10.63
N LEU A 517 -22.42 -5.12 -9.78
CA LEU A 517 -22.30 -4.64 -8.40
C LEU A 517 -21.51 -3.32 -8.36
N ILE A 518 -22.20 -2.22 -8.63
CA ILE A 518 -21.61 -0.89 -8.82
C ILE A 518 -20.90 -0.43 -7.54
N LYS A 519 -19.65 0.01 -7.70
CA LYS A 519 -18.84 0.57 -6.63
C LYS A 519 -18.74 2.08 -6.80
N ASN A 520 -19.53 2.83 -6.03
CA ASN A 520 -19.41 4.28 -5.92
C ASN A 520 -18.96 4.67 -4.51
N ARG A 521 -17.68 5.04 -4.37
CA ARG A 521 -17.06 5.35 -3.07
C ARG A 521 -17.59 6.64 -2.44
N GLU A 522 -18.11 7.56 -3.24
CA GLU A 522 -18.63 8.83 -2.74
C GLU A 522 -20.03 8.67 -2.12
N VAL A 523 -20.80 7.67 -2.56
CA VAL A 523 -22.15 7.41 -2.02
C VAL A 523 -22.07 6.91 -0.57
N ASN A 524 -21.30 5.85 -0.31
CA ASN A 524 -21.20 5.25 1.02
C ASN A 524 -19.97 4.33 1.18
N ASP A 525 -19.73 3.91 2.43
CA ASP A 525 -18.66 3.00 2.82
C ASP A 525 -19.00 1.51 2.66
N TYR A 526 -20.25 1.16 2.28
CA TYR A 526 -20.71 -0.23 2.17
C TYR A 526 -19.92 -1.05 1.15
N HIS A 527 -19.27 -0.38 0.20
CA HIS A 527 -18.42 -1.05 -0.77
C HIS A 527 -17.29 -1.88 -0.12
N HIS A 528 -16.79 -1.48 1.05
CA HIS A 528 -15.79 -2.26 1.81
C HIS A 528 -16.37 -3.58 2.35
N ALA A 529 -17.59 -3.56 2.89
CA ALA A 529 -18.26 -4.76 3.38
C ALA A 529 -18.55 -5.74 2.22
N ILE A 530 -19.02 -5.22 1.08
CA ILE A 530 -19.24 -6.04 -0.12
C ILE A 530 -17.92 -6.61 -0.67
N ASP A 531 -16.83 -5.85 -0.68
CA ASP A 531 -15.51 -6.39 -1.08
C ASP A 531 -15.03 -7.50 -0.12
N GLY A 532 -15.22 -7.34 1.20
CA GLY A 532 -14.92 -8.39 2.18
C GLY A 532 -15.75 -9.67 1.97
N TYR A 533 -17.04 -9.52 1.70
CA TYR A 533 -17.91 -10.65 1.36
C TYR A 533 -17.47 -11.33 0.05
N LEU A 534 -17.23 -10.57 -1.02
CA LEU A 534 -16.80 -11.12 -2.31
C LEU A 534 -15.45 -11.83 -2.21
N THR A 535 -14.52 -11.28 -1.43
CA THR A 535 -13.23 -11.93 -1.13
C THR A 535 -13.43 -13.30 -0.50
N THR A 536 -14.31 -13.38 0.50
CA THR A 536 -14.65 -14.63 1.18
C THR A 536 -15.29 -15.63 0.23
N PHE A 537 -16.27 -15.17 -0.57
CA PHE A 537 -16.94 -16.00 -1.57
C PHE A 537 -15.96 -16.54 -2.62
N ILE A 538 -15.12 -15.68 -3.21
CA ILE A 538 -14.14 -16.07 -4.22
C ILE A 538 -13.10 -17.02 -3.62
N GLY A 539 -12.63 -16.76 -2.39
CA GLY A 539 -11.69 -17.65 -1.72
C GLY A 539 -12.26 -19.04 -1.47
N GLN A 540 -13.51 -19.12 -1.02
CA GLN A 540 -14.22 -20.39 -0.85
C GLN A 540 -14.46 -21.10 -2.18
N TYR A 541 -14.88 -20.37 -3.21
CA TYR A 541 -15.03 -20.91 -4.56
C TYR A 541 -13.71 -21.48 -5.09
N LEU A 542 -12.59 -20.75 -4.99
CA LEU A 542 -11.29 -21.22 -5.45
C LEU A 542 -10.83 -22.45 -4.66
N TYR A 543 -10.98 -22.42 -3.33
CA TYR A 543 -10.59 -23.51 -2.44
C TYR A 543 -11.31 -24.83 -2.75
N LYS A 544 -12.61 -24.74 -3.04
CA LYS A 544 -13.44 -25.90 -3.39
C LYS A 544 -13.23 -26.35 -4.83
N VAL A 545 -13.30 -25.44 -5.81
CA VAL A 545 -13.26 -25.78 -7.24
C VAL A 545 -11.87 -26.23 -7.71
N TYR A 546 -10.79 -25.68 -7.13
CA TYR A 546 -9.42 -25.96 -7.55
C TYR A 546 -8.53 -26.56 -6.44
N PRO A 547 -8.85 -27.76 -5.91
CA PRO A 547 -8.08 -28.36 -4.81
C PRO A 547 -6.58 -28.54 -5.11
N LYS A 548 -6.22 -28.85 -6.36
CA LYS A 548 -4.81 -29.02 -6.79
C LYS A 548 -4.04 -27.70 -6.91
N LEU A 549 -4.70 -26.55 -6.84
CA LEU A 549 -4.07 -25.22 -6.95
C LEU A 549 -3.99 -24.47 -5.62
N ARG A 550 -4.37 -25.10 -4.50
CA ARG A 550 -4.39 -24.45 -3.18
C ARG A 550 -3.02 -23.88 -2.79
N SER A 551 -1.91 -24.52 -3.17
CA SER A 551 -0.56 -24.01 -2.91
C SER A 551 -0.22 -22.65 -3.54
N TYR A 552 -1.09 -22.14 -4.43
CA TYR A 552 -0.94 -20.80 -5.01
C TYR A 552 -1.69 -19.70 -4.23
N PHE A 553 -2.60 -20.06 -3.34
CA PHE A 553 -3.49 -19.09 -2.68
C PHE A 553 -3.91 -19.46 -1.25
N VAL A 554 -3.51 -20.62 -0.72
CA VAL A 554 -3.70 -21.02 0.67
C VAL A 554 -2.33 -20.97 1.33
N TYR A 555 -2.21 -20.19 2.40
CA TYR A 555 -0.98 -20.13 3.18
C TYR A 555 -0.71 -21.50 3.82
N ASP A 556 0.57 -21.88 3.91
CA ASP A 556 1.02 -23.16 4.47
C ASP A 556 0.59 -24.42 3.68
N ASP A 557 0.04 -24.25 2.46
CA ASP A 557 -0.16 -25.36 1.52
C ASP A 557 1.00 -25.38 0.52
N PHE A 558 1.95 -26.31 0.68
CA PHE A 558 3.15 -26.35 -0.16
C PHE A 558 3.10 -27.37 -1.30
N LYS A 559 1.98 -28.08 -1.46
CA LYS A 559 1.89 -29.21 -2.39
C LYS A 559 2.32 -28.84 -3.82
N LYS A 560 3.32 -29.56 -4.32
CA LYS A 560 3.75 -29.50 -5.72
C LYS A 560 2.59 -29.82 -6.66
N LEU A 561 2.44 -28.97 -7.67
CA LEU A 561 1.42 -29.14 -8.70
C LEU A 561 1.79 -30.31 -9.62
N ASP A 562 0.88 -31.26 -9.78
CA ASP A 562 1.05 -32.37 -10.71
C ASP A 562 1.17 -31.87 -12.16
N SER A 563 2.23 -32.33 -12.84
CA SER A 563 2.49 -32.01 -14.23
C SER A 563 1.40 -32.51 -15.18
N ASN A 564 0.71 -33.60 -14.85
CA ASN A 564 -0.41 -34.11 -15.65
C ASN A 564 -1.63 -33.21 -15.52
N TYR A 565 -1.95 -32.72 -14.30
CA TYR A 565 -2.99 -31.71 -14.10
C TYR A 565 -2.73 -30.44 -14.94
N LEU A 566 -1.49 -30.00 -15.05
CA LEU A 566 -1.10 -28.86 -15.90
C LEU A 566 -1.33 -29.12 -17.41
N LYS A 567 -1.15 -30.35 -17.88
CA LYS A 567 -1.33 -30.68 -19.31
C LYS A 567 -2.76 -30.41 -19.76
N HIS A 568 -3.74 -30.83 -18.95
CA HIS A 568 -5.18 -30.72 -19.24
C HIS A 568 -5.80 -29.35 -18.92
N MET A 569 -4.98 -28.37 -18.50
CA MET A 569 -5.46 -27.05 -18.13
C MET A 569 -5.31 -26.06 -19.27
N ASP A 570 -6.44 -25.67 -19.87
CA ASP A 570 -6.46 -24.83 -21.08
C ASP A 570 -7.16 -23.47 -20.88
N LYS A 571 -7.56 -23.14 -19.65
CA LYS A 571 -8.10 -21.82 -19.27
C LYS A 571 -7.49 -21.37 -17.94
N PHE A 572 -7.09 -20.10 -17.89
CA PHE A 572 -6.45 -19.44 -16.73
C PHE A 572 -7.31 -18.30 -16.17
N ASN A 573 -8.55 -18.14 -16.63
CA ASN A 573 -9.57 -17.36 -15.94
C ASN A 573 -10.25 -18.26 -14.90
N PHE A 574 -9.87 -18.19 -13.62
CA PHE A 574 -10.37 -19.12 -12.61
C PHE A 574 -11.82 -18.90 -12.18
N ILE A 575 -12.39 -17.73 -12.47
CA ILE A 575 -13.79 -17.42 -12.15
C ILE A 575 -14.71 -17.52 -13.38
N TRP A 576 -14.22 -18.11 -14.49
CA TRP A 576 -14.94 -18.11 -15.76
C TRP A 576 -16.36 -18.70 -15.68
N LYS A 577 -16.58 -19.74 -14.86
CA LYS A 577 -17.92 -20.32 -14.66
C LYS A 577 -18.88 -19.33 -14.00
N LEU A 578 -18.39 -18.55 -13.03
CA LEU A 578 -19.17 -17.47 -12.42
C LEU A 578 -19.48 -16.34 -13.41
N GLU A 579 -18.67 -16.23 -14.47
CA GLU A 579 -18.84 -15.25 -15.53
C GLU A 579 -19.62 -15.77 -16.75
N ASP A 580 -19.87 -17.06 -16.86
CA ASP A 580 -20.62 -17.61 -17.98
C ASP A 580 -22.11 -17.46 -17.72
N LYS A 581 -22.86 -17.01 -18.74
CA LYS A 581 -24.33 -16.94 -18.65
C LYS A 581 -24.98 -18.32 -18.78
N LYS A 582 -24.27 -19.30 -19.34
CA LYS A 582 -24.74 -20.67 -19.55
C LYS A 582 -24.32 -21.63 -18.44
N ALA A 583 -23.46 -21.20 -17.52
CA ALA A 583 -23.09 -22.05 -16.39
C ALA A 583 -24.23 -22.08 -15.37
N GLU A 584 -24.67 -23.28 -15.04
CA GLU A 584 -25.63 -23.54 -13.97
C GLU A 584 -24.87 -24.11 -12.78
N ASP A 585 -24.45 -25.37 -12.85
CA ASP A 585 -23.75 -26.02 -11.74
C ASP A 585 -22.23 -26.00 -11.88
N VAL A 586 -21.58 -25.79 -10.73
CA VAL A 586 -20.13 -25.86 -10.59
C VAL A 586 -19.76 -27.07 -9.76
N TYR A 587 -18.97 -27.95 -10.34
CA TYR A 587 -18.32 -29.07 -9.67
C TYR A 587 -16.82 -28.78 -9.50
N ASP A 588 -16.20 -29.44 -8.52
CA ASP A 588 -14.76 -29.36 -8.31
C ASP A 588 -13.98 -30.06 -9.43
N LYS A 589 -12.68 -29.72 -9.56
CA LYS A 589 -11.82 -30.19 -10.66
C LYS A 589 -11.12 -31.52 -10.43
N VAL A 590 -11.39 -32.21 -9.32
CA VAL A 590 -10.74 -33.46 -8.92
C VAL A 590 -11.74 -34.57 -8.69
N ASN A 591 -12.77 -34.35 -7.86
CA ASN A 591 -13.72 -35.36 -7.44
C ASN A 591 -15.09 -35.25 -8.13
N ASP A 592 -15.31 -34.19 -8.90
CA ASP A 592 -16.61 -33.84 -9.51
C ASP A 592 -17.73 -33.69 -8.46
N GLU A 593 -17.37 -33.23 -7.25
CA GLU A 593 -18.31 -32.91 -6.18
C GLU A 593 -19.00 -31.57 -6.46
N PHE A 594 -20.31 -31.52 -6.21
CA PHE A 594 -21.10 -30.29 -6.35
C PHE A 594 -20.58 -29.19 -5.40
N VAL A 595 -20.33 -27.99 -5.95
CA VAL A 595 -19.85 -26.83 -5.22
C VAL A 595 -20.94 -25.78 -5.04
N LEU A 596 -21.56 -25.34 -6.14
CA LEU A 596 -22.64 -24.34 -6.12
C LEU A 596 -23.42 -24.29 -7.43
N ASN A 597 -24.63 -23.72 -7.36
CA ASN A 597 -25.41 -23.24 -8.51
C ASN A 597 -25.15 -21.74 -8.76
N VAL A 598 -24.74 -21.39 -9.98
CA VAL A 598 -24.30 -20.03 -10.36
C VAL A 598 -25.48 -19.03 -10.39
N PRO A 599 -26.62 -19.30 -11.05
CA PRO A 599 -27.78 -18.42 -11.01
C PRO A 599 -28.26 -18.09 -9.59
N GLU A 600 -28.44 -19.11 -8.75
CA GLU A 600 -28.89 -18.93 -7.36
C GLU A 600 -27.90 -18.10 -6.55
N MET A 601 -26.61 -18.42 -6.64
CA MET A 601 -25.57 -17.69 -5.92
C MET A 601 -25.47 -16.24 -6.39
N LYS A 602 -25.60 -15.99 -7.69
CA LYS A 602 -25.60 -14.62 -8.24
C LYS A 602 -26.76 -13.79 -7.70
N GLU A 603 -27.96 -14.37 -7.62
CA GLU A 603 -29.13 -13.68 -7.03
C GLU A 603 -28.97 -13.48 -5.53
N TYR A 604 -28.39 -14.44 -4.80
CA TYR A 604 -28.06 -14.29 -3.39
C TYR A 604 -27.07 -13.14 -3.14
N ILE A 605 -26.01 -13.04 -3.96
CA ILE A 605 -25.03 -11.95 -3.87
C ILE A 605 -25.67 -10.60 -4.19
N ARG A 606 -26.57 -10.53 -5.18
CA ARG A 606 -27.34 -9.32 -5.49
C ARG A 606 -28.28 -8.92 -4.36
N LYS A 607 -28.89 -9.88 -3.68
CA LYS A 607 -29.70 -9.64 -2.48
C LYS A 607 -28.86 -8.99 -1.38
N ILE A 608 -27.67 -9.52 -1.07
CA ILE A 608 -26.74 -8.95 -0.09
C ILE A 608 -26.31 -7.53 -0.49
N TYR A 609 -25.95 -7.34 -1.76
CA TYR A 609 -25.57 -6.03 -2.29
C TYR A 609 -26.66 -4.96 -2.10
N ASN A 610 -27.94 -5.36 -2.15
CA ASN A 610 -29.08 -4.47 -1.97
C ASN A 610 -29.53 -4.28 -0.51
N TYR A 611 -28.77 -4.78 0.47
CA TYR A 611 -29.04 -4.46 1.87
C TYR A 611 -28.91 -2.97 2.13
N LYS A 612 -30.01 -2.36 2.60
CA LYS A 612 -30.07 -0.92 2.89
C LYS A 612 -29.25 -0.51 4.12
N TYR A 613 -28.89 -1.49 4.94
CA TYR A 613 -28.13 -1.29 6.17
C TYR A 613 -27.01 -2.32 6.27
N MET A 614 -25.78 -1.84 6.42
CA MET A 614 -24.60 -2.65 6.73
C MET A 614 -23.87 -1.99 7.90
N LEU A 615 -23.26 -2.80 8.76
CA LEU A 615 -22.50 -2.28 9.89
C LEU A 615 -21.25 -1.55 9.41
N VAL A 616 -21.12 -0.29 9.82
CA VAL A 616 -19.93 0.53 9.62
C VAL A 616 -19.58 1.13 10.97
N SER A 617 -18.44 0.73 11.50
CA SER A 617 -17.82 1.26 12.71
C SER A 617 -16.66 2.18 12.33
N LYS A 618 -16.32 3.11 13.22
CA LYS A 618 -15.14 3.97 13.07
C LYS A 618 -14.30 3.89 14.32
N GLU A 619 -12.99 3.72 14.13
CA GLU A 619 -12.03 3.80 15.23
C GLU A 619 -12.08 5.20 15.87
N VAL A 620 -12.29 5.23 17.19
CA VAL A 620 -12.24 6.46 17.98
C VAL A 620 -10.80 6.76 18.39
N THR A 621 -10.42 8.04 18.46
CA THR A 621 -9.03 8.44 18.65
C THR A 621 -8.85 9.63 19.60
N THR A 622 -7.64 9.81 20.11
CA THR A 622 -7.17 11.07 20.70
C THR A 622 -6.13 11.73 19.80
N LYS A 623 -5.94 13.03 19.97
CA LYS A 623 -4.86 13.78 19.31
C LYS A 623 -3.73 13.96 20.30
N ASN A 624 -2.57 13.39 20.00
CA ASN A 624 -1.38 13.44 20.86
C ASN A 624 -0.25 14.30 20.26
N GLY A 625 -0.50 14.96 19.12
CA GLY A 625 0.47 15.79 18.40
C GLY A 625 0.72 17.16 19.03
N ALA A 626 0.85 18.19 18.19
CA ALA A 626 1.16 19.56 18.61
C ALA A 626 0.11 20.14 19.57
N PHE A 627 0.56 21.01 20.48
CA PHE A 627 -0.29 21.72 21.43
C PHE A 627 -1.12 22.83 20.75
N TYR A 628 -0.50 23.52 19.79
CA TYR A 628 -1.00 24.70 19.10
C TYR A 628 -0.11 24.99 17.87
N ASP A 629 -0.50 25.96 17.04
CA ASP A 629 0.27 26.40 15.87
C ASP A 629 1.60 27.04 16.29
N GLN A 630 2.67 26.77 15.55
CA GLN A 630 4.03 27.23 15.89
C GLN A 630 4.26 28.73 15.66
N THR A 631 3.38 29.39 14.91
CA THR A 631 3.49 30.82 14.60
C THR A 631 3.28 31.68 15.85
N LYS A 632 4.24 32.56 16.13
CA LYS A 632 4.12 33.58 17.16
C LYS A 632 3.37 34.79 16.60
N TYR A 633 2.32 35.20 17.30
CA TYR A 633 1.54 36.39 17.00
C TYR A 633 1.88 37.50 17.97
N ASN A 634 1.79 38.75 17.50
CA ASN A 634 2.02 39.94 18.33
C ASN A 634 0.91 40.14 19.38
N ALA A 635 1.18 41.02 20.35
CA ALA A 635 0.29 41.31 21.48
C ALA A 635 -1.07 41.92 21.10
N LYS A 636 -1.24 42.46 19.89
CA LYS A 636 -2.53 43.00 19.40
C LYS A 636 -3.53 41.90 19.08
N THR A 637 -3.07 40.65 19.03
CA THR A 637 -3.88 39.51 18.66
C THR A 637 -4.63 38.96 19.87
N VAL A 638 -5.94 38.68 19.72
CA VAL A 638 -6.78 38.13 20.80
C VAL A 638 -6.65 36.60 20.94
N ASN A 639 -6.97 36.08 22.14
CA ASN A 639 -7.02 34.65 22.48
C ASN A 639 -5.69 33.90 22.27
N LEU A 640 -4.59 34.51 22.74
CA LEU A 640 -3.25 33.94 22.65
C LEU A 640 -2.93 33.00 23.81
N ILE A 641 -2.05 32.04 23.54
CA ILE A 641 -1.40 31.19 24.54
C ILE A 641 -0.02 31.80 24.85
N PRO A 642 0.31 32.07 26.13
CA PRO A 642 1.60 32.66 26.52
C PRO A 642 2.81 31.88 26.00
N ILE A 643 3.88 32.58 25.64
CA ILE A 643 5.15 31.96 25.19
C ILE A 643 5.81 31.19 26.34
N LYS A 644 5.72 31.74 27.56
CA LYS A 644 6.21 31.18 28.84
C LYS A 644 5.28 31.63 29.96
N LYS A 645 5.37 30.99 31.14
CA LYS A 645 4.52 31.30 32.31
C LYS A 645 4.62 32.77 32.76
N ASP A 646 5.81 33.33 32.66
CA ASP A 646 6.19 34.70 33.06
C ASP A 646 6.09 35.73 31.91
N LYS A 647 5.62 35.33 30.71
CA LYS A 647 5.52 36.20 29.53
C LYS A 647 4.05 36.46 29.16
N PRO A 648 3.41 37.48 29.74
CA PRO A 648 2.00 37.75 29.50
C PRO A 648 1.74 38.19 28.05
N THR A 649 0.60 37.77 27.51
CA THR A 649 0.29 37.87 26.07
C THR A 649 0.04 39.29 25.58
N ASN A 650 -0.36 40.20 26.47
CA ASN A 650 -0.57 41.62 26.18
C ASN A 650 0.73 42.39 25.96
N ILE A 651 1.89 41.82 26.31
CA ILE A 651 3.21 42.42 26.08
C ILE A 651 3.97 41.62 25.02
N TYR A 652 4.09 40.31 25.22
CA TYR A 652 4.96 39.45 24.39
C TYR A 652 4.24 38.74 23.25
N GLY A 653 2.92 38.90 23.13
CA GLY A 653 2.13 38.09 22.21
C GLY A 653 2.11 36.61 22.61
N GLY A 654 1.97 35.71 21.65
CA GLY A 654 1.80 34.28 21.95
C GLY A 654 1.38 33.42 20.77
N TYR A 655 0.95 32.21 21.06
CA TYR A 655 0.55 31.20 20.07
C TYR A 655 -0.98 31.14 19.88
N LYS A 656 -1.43 30.55 18.76
CA LYS A 656 -2.85 30.33 18.42
C LYS A 656 -3.11 28.88 17.98
N GLY A 657 -4.37 28.54 17.71
CA GLY A 657 -4.72 27.22 17.17
C GLY A 657 -4.70 26.11 18.22
N LYS A 658 -5.18 26.41 19.43
CA LYS A 658 -5.25 25.46 20.55
C LYS A 658 -5.83 24.12 20.11
N VAL A 659 -5.03 23.06 20.24
CA VAL A 659 -5.45 21.70 19.89
C VAL A 659 -6.02 21.01 21.13
N SER A 660 -7.23 20.46 20.98
CA SER A 660 -7.79 19.55 21.99
C SER A 660 -7.32 18.12 21.72
N SER A 661 -6.93 17.40 22.77
CA SER A 661 -6.51 16.00 22.66
C SER A 661 -7.71 15.06 22.63
N TYR A 662 -8.74 15.38 23.41
CA TYR A 662 -10.03 14.70 23.48
C TYR A 662 -11.06 15.69 24.06
N MET A 663 -12.27 15.22 24.36
CA MET A 663 -13.37 16.02 24.89
C MET A 663 -13.77 15.51 26.27
N MET A 664 -14.35 16.35 27.10
CA MET A 664 -15.09 15.96 28.29
C MET A 664 -16.54 16.38 28.14
N LEU A 665 -17.44 15.67 28.80
CA LEU A 665 -18.86 16.01 28.86
C LEU A 665 -19.17 16.64 30.22
N VAL A 666 -19.75 17.85 30.19
CA VAL A 666 -20.17 18.55 31.40
C VAL A 666 -21.69 18.70 31.46
N LYS A 667 -22.25 18.56 32.66
CA LYS A 667 -23.64 18.84 33.00
C LYS A 667 -23.70 20.24 33.58
N ILE A 668 -24.45 21.14 32.95
CA ILE A 668 -24.56 22.55 33.33
C ILE A 668 -25.97 22.79 33.85
N GLN A 669 -26.08 23.29 35.08
CA GLN A 669 -27.35 23.72 35.66
C GLN A 669 -27.60 25.19 35.36
N LYS A 670 -28.62 25.48 34.55
CA LYS A 670 -29.17 26.82 34.36
C LYS A 670 -30.47 26.97 35.13
N LYS A 671 -30.90 28.21 35.37
CA LYS A 671 -32.09 28.56 36.18
C LYS A 671 -33.38 27.77 35.83
N LYS A 672 -33.55 27.33 34.58
CA LYS A 672 -34.76 26.63 34.11
C LYS A 672 -34.48 25.35 33.31
N GLU A 673 -33.21 24.97 33.11
CA GLU A 673 -32.86 23.83 32.26
C GLU A 673 -31.50 23.23 32.65
N ILE A 674 -31.37 21.92 32.44
CA ILE A 674 -30.09 21.21 32.50
C ILE A 674 -29.60 21.01 31.07
N ILE A 675 -28.35 21.41 30.81
CA ILE A 675 -27.71 21.25 29.50
C ILE A 675 -26.48 20.37 29.65
N TYR A 676 -26.29 19.45 28.72
CA TYR A 676 -25.05 18.69 28.61
C TYR A 676 -24.22 19.24 27.46
N LYS A 677 -22.93 19.51 27.68
CA LYS A 677 -22.08 20.21 26.71
C LYS A 677 -20.70 19.57 26.62
N PHE A 678 -20.18 19.43 25.40
CA PHE A 678 -18.79 19.02 25.21
C PHE A 678 -17.83 20.18 25.40
N VAL A 679 -16.75 19.92 26.13
CA VAL A 679 -15.62 20.84 26.29
C VAL A 679 -14.35 20.13 25.83
N GLY A 680 -13.53 20.80 25.00
CA GLY A 680 -12.25 20.25 24.57
C GLY A 680 -11.23 20.25 25.71
N VAL A 681 -10.61 19.10 25.97
CA VAL A 681 -9.46 19.00 26.88
C VAL A 681 -8.19 19.34 26.08
N PRO A 682 -7.51 20.45 26.37
CA PRO A 682 -6.38 20.90 25.58
C PRO A 682 -5.20 19.93 25.72
N ARG A 683 -4.51 19.63 24.61
CA ARG A 683 -3.32 18.76 24.62
C ARG A 683 -2.27 19.23 25.63
N LEU A 684 -2.13 20.55 25.82
CA LEU A 684 -1.21 21.16 26.80
C LEU A 684 -1.34 20.59 28.23
N TRP A 685 -2.54 20.18 28.64
CA TRP A 685 -2.81 19.68 30.01
C TRP A 685 -2.78 18.17 30.13
N THR A 686 -2.77 17.44 29.01
CA THR A 686 -2.96 15.99 29.04
C THR A 686 -1.79 15.22 29.65
N ASP A 687 -0.54 15.66 29.48
CA ASP A 687 0.60 14.97 30.12
C ASP A 687 0.56 15.14 31.65
N GLU A 688 0.04 16.27 32.15
CA GLU A 688 -0.18 16.48 33.59
C GLU A 688 -1.33 15.60 34.09
N LEU A 689 -2.46 15.60 33.37
CA LEU A 689 -3.60 14.72 33.68
C LEU A 689 -3.23 13.23 33.69
N ASP A 690 -2.35 12.78 32.79
CA ASP A 690 -1.90 11.39 32.72
C ASP A 690 -0.91 11.02 33.84
N ARG A 691 -0.24 12.01 34.46
CA ARG A 691 0.66 11.80 35.62
C ARG A 691 -0.06 11.82 36.96
N LEU A 692 -1.24 12.42 37.04
CA LEU A 692 -2.02 12.48 38.28
C LEU A 692 -2.63 11.11 38.58
N ASN A 693 -2.11 10.45 39.63
CA ASN A 693 -2.67 9.21 40.16
C ASN A 693 -3.84 9.48 41.13
N ASP A 694 -3.83 10.64 41.79
CA ASP A 694 -4.90 11.06 42.69
C ASP A 694 -6.15 11.49 41.89
N THR A 695 -7.28 10.87 42.22
CA THR A 695 -8.54 11.06 41.49
C THR A 695 -9.15 12.44 41.74
N ASP A 696 -8.94 13.02 42.92
CA ASP A 696 -9.50 14.32 43.30
C ASP A 696 -8.68 15.48 42.71
N GLU A 697 -7.35 15.36 42.69
CA GLU A 697 -6.47 16.31 41.98
C GLU A 697 -6.80 16.34 40.48
N LYS A 698 -6.98 15.16 39.87
CA LYS A 698 -7.38 15.04 38.47
C LYS A 698 -8.75 15.68 38.22
N LYS A 699 -9.75 15.42 39.08
CA LYS A 699 -11.08 16.06 39.00
C LYS A 699 -10.98 17.58 39.16
N ALA A 700 -10.13 18.09 40.06
CA ALA A 700 -9.93 19.52 40.27
C ALA A 700 -9.32 20.19 39.04
N LEU A 701 -8.32 19.56 38.41
CA LEU A 701 -7.71 20.06 37.17
C LEU A 701 -8.71 20.04 36.00
N LEU A 702 -9.50 18.98 35.85
CA LEU A 702 -10.56 18.91 34.83
C LEU A 702 -11.61 20.01 35.03
N LYS A 703 -12.05 20.24 36.27
CA LYS A 703 -12.96 21.35 36.62
C LYS A 703 -12.34 22.70 36.25
N LYS A 704 -11.05 22.93 36.53
CA LYS A 704 -10.34 24.15 36.13
C LYS A 704 -10.31 24.35 34.61
N ILE A 705 -10.02 23.28 33.86
CA ILE A 705 -10.01 23.30 32.38
C ILE A 705 -11.40 23.60 31.82
N ALA A 706 -12.44 22.97 32.38
CA ALA A 706 -13.83 23.19 32.01
C ALA A 706 -14.25 24.64 32.26
N LYS A 707 -13.96 25.16 33.47
CA LYS A 707 -14.27 26.54 33.87
C LYS A 707 -13.69 27.58 32.91
N ALA A 708 -12.45 27.37 32.45
CA ALA A 708 -11.78 28.25 31.51
C ALA A 708 -12.36 28.22 30.08
N SER A 709 -13.13 27.19 29.74
CA SER A 709 -13.71 26.99 28.41
C SER A 709 -15.21 27.29 28.36
N LEU A 710 -15.87 27.38 29.51
CA LEU A 710 -17.30 27.67 29.66
C LEU A 710 -17.54 29.18 29.79
N SER A 711 -18.71 29.65 29.32
CA SER A 711 -19.09 31.05 29.46
C SER A 711 -19.40 31.42 30.93
N LYS A 712 -19.45 32.73 31.24
CA LYS A 712 -19.82 33.21 32.58
C LYS A 712 -21.20 32.71 33.06
N ALA A 713 -22.12 32.43 32.13
CA ALA A 713 -23.46 31.92 32.44
C ALA A 713 -23.51 30.38 32.61
N GLU A 714 -22.39 29.69 32.40
CA GLU A 714 -22.27 28.22 32.44
C GLU A 714 -21.34 27.74 33.56
N GLN A 715 -21.16 28.55 34.61
CA GLN A 715 -20.19 28.29 35.68
C GLN A 715 -20.69 27.31 36.75
N ASN A 716 -22.02 27.08 36.84
CA ASN A 716 -22.58 26.00 37.64
C ASN A 716 -22.61 24.71 36.82
N PHE A 717 -21.57 23.89 36.95
CA PHE A 717 -21.42 22.67 36.16
C PHE A 717 -20.74 21.53 36.96
N GLU A 718 -20.94 20.33 36.45
CA GLU A 718 -20.30 19.09 36.87
C GLU A 718 -19.68 18.38 35.67
N VAL A 719 -18.52 17.73 35.86
CA VAL A 719 -17.90 16.88 34.84
C VAL A 719 -18.46 15.46 34.99
N ILE A 720 -19.25 15.01 34.02
CA ILE A 720 -19.90 13.68 34.07
C ILE A 720 -19.14 12.61 33.27
N LEU A 721 -18.40 13.01 32.24
CA LEU A 721 -17.40 12.15 31.59
C LEU A 721 -16.11 12.93 31.40
N ASP A 722 -15.02 12.42 31.97
CA ASP A 722 -13.71 13.05 31.89
C ASP A 722 -13.07 12.88 30.51
N LYS A 723 -13.41 11.82 29.77
CA LYS A 723 -12.77 11.47 28.50
C LYS A 723 -13.75 10.90 27.47
N VAL A 724 -13.95 11.66 26.40
CA VAL A 724 -14.74 11.31 25.22
C VAL A 724 -13.87 11.53 23.99
N TYR A 725 -13.77 10.50 23.15
CA TYR A 725 -12.84 10.46 22.02
C TYR A 725 -13.36 11.19 20.77
N TYR A 726 -12.43 11.60 19.91
CA TYR A 726 -12.77 11.96 18.53
C TYR A 726 -13.37 10.74 17.84
N GLY A 727 -14.40 10.96 17.02
CA GLY A 727 -15.10 9.89 16.31
C GLY A 727 -16.19 9.20 17.14
N GLN A 728 -16.36 9.53 18.43
CA GLN A 728 -17.41 8.96 19.28
C GLN A 728 -18.77 9.07 18.60
N LEU A 729 -19.46 7.94 18.39
CA LEU A 729 -20.78 7.90 17.79
C LEU A 729 -21.83 8.37 18.80
N ILE A 730 -22.69 9.28 18.36
CA ILE A 730 -23.75 9.90 19.16
C ILE A 730 -25.05 9.88 18.36
N ILE A 731 -26.15 9.55 19.05
CA ILE A 731 -27.51 9.68 18.54
C ILE A 731 -28.26 10.65 19.45
N ASP A 732 -28.75 11.75 18.91
CA ASP A 732 -29.53 12.76 19.65
C ASP A 732 -30.75 13.16 18.82
N GLY A 733 -31.95 12.76 19.25
CA GLY A 733 -33.14 12.78 18.40
C GLY A 733 -32.92 11.99 17.11
N GLY A 734 -33.29 12.56 15.96
CA GLY A 734 -33.00 11.98 14.64
C GLY A 734 -31.59 12.27 14.09
N GLN A 735 -30.72 12.92 14.86
CA GLN A 735 -29.33 13.17 14.44
C GLN A 735 -28.41 12.01 14.84
N LYS A 736 -27.82 11.35 13.85
CA LYS A 736 -26.73 10.35 14.04
C LYS A 736 -25.41 10.91 13.50
N TYR A 737 -24.43 11.11 14.39
CA TYR A 737 -23.16 11.75 14.03
C TYR A 737 -22.00 11.20 14.84
N THR A 738 -20.79 11.39 14.32
CA THR A 738 -19.55 11.20 15.09
C THR A 738 -19.02 12.55 15.60
N LEU A 739 -18.42 12.54 16.79
CA LEU A 739 -17.89 13.74 17.43
C LEU A 739 -16.59 14.18 16.76
N GLY A 740 -16.63 15.28 16.00
CA GLY A 740 -15.48 15.82 15.28
C GLY A 740 -14.63 16.80 16.10
N SER A 741 -15.25 17.54 17.00
CA SER A 741 -14.62 18.35 18.06
C SER A 741 -15.68 18.72 19.10
N SER A 742 -15.39 19.62 20.05
CA SER A 742 -16.42 20.25 20.90
C SER A 742 -17.42 21.12 20.12
N GLU A 743 -17.14 21.42 18.85
CA GLU A 743 -17.95 22.29 17.99
C GLU A 743 -18.35 21.67 16.66
N TYR A 744 -17.68 20.60 16.22
CA TYR A 744 -17.95 19.96 14.93
C TYR A 744 -18.62 18.60 15.10
N LYS A 745 -19.75 18.43 14.42
CA LYS A 745 -20.38 17.12 14.19
C LYS A 745 -19.95 16.61 12.81
N TYR A 746 -19.78 15.31 12.65
CA TYR A 746 -19.55 14.69 11.34
C TYR A 746 -20.62 13.65 11.05
N ASN A 747 -21.12 13.62 9.82
CA ASN A 747 -22.18 12.68 9.44
C ASN A 747 -21.76 11.22 9.71
N ALA A 748 -22.70 10.44 10.24
CA ALA A 748 -22.55 9.00 10.48
C ALA A 748 -23.70 8.17 9.88
N MET A 749 -24.54 8.81 9.05
CA MET A 749 -25.55 8.15 8.22
C MET A 749 -24.95 7.80 6.86
N GLN A 750 -25.16 6.55 6.41
CA GLN A 750 -24.73 6.09 5.10
C GLN A 750 -25.84 6.36 4.08
N LEU A 751 -25.53 7.04 2.99
CA LEU A 751 -26.49 7.27 1.91
C LEU A 751 -26.72 5.96 1.14
N HIS A 752 -27.98 5.61 0.91
CA HIS A 752 -28.35 4.47 0.07
C HIS A 752 -29.21 4.96 -1.09
N LEU A 753 -28.79 4.66 -2.32
CA LEU A 753 -29.49 5.01 -3.56
C LEU A 753 -29.90 3.74 -4.31
N SER A 754 -30.92 3.88 -5.15
CA SER A 754 -31.41 2.83 -6.02
C SER A 754 -30.34 2.36 -7.00
N THR A 755 -30.45 1.12 -7.46
CA THR A 755 -29.57 0.58 -8.51
C THR A 755 -29.65 1.44 -9.78
N ARG A 756 -30.81 2.02 -10.09
CA ARG A 756 -30.98 2.94 -11.24
C ARG A 756 -30.09 4.18 -11.08
N SER A 757 -30.15 4.85 -9.93
CA SER A 757 -29.33 6.04 -9.68
C SER A 757 -27.83 5.74 -9.65
N LEU A 758 -27.43 4.61 -9.07
CA LEU A 758 -26.03 4.16 -9.11
C LEU A 758 -25.56 3.87 -10.54
N LYS A 759 -26.41 3.26 -11.39
CA LYS A 759 -26.14 3.05 -12.82
C LYS A 759 -25.96 4.39 -13.54
N THR A 760 -26.86 5.35 -13.33
CA THR A 760 -26.76 6.69 -13.91
C THR A 760 -25.46 7.39 -13.52
N LEU A 761 -25.12 7.41 -12.23
CA LEU A 761 -23.87 8.02 -11.75
C LEU A 761 -22.62 7.33 -12.33
N ALA A 762 -22.67 6.02 -12.55
CA ALA A 762 -21.56 5.29 -13.15
C ALA A 762 -21.31 5.65 -14.63
N LYS A 763 -22.32 6.16 -15.35
CA LYS A 763 -22.21 6.57 -16.76
C LYS A 763 -21.17 7.67 -16.98
N GLU A 764 -20.91 8.54 -15.99
CA GLU A 764 -19.89 9.61 -16.07
C GLU A 764 -18.51 9.09 -16.52
N LYS A 765 -18.18 7.86 -16.10
CA LYS A 765 -16.86 7.26 -16.34
C LYS A 765 -16.79 6.48 -17.66
N VAL A 766 -17.91 6.32 -18.35
CA VAL A 766 -18.02 5.55 -19.60
C VAL A 766 -18.21 6.53 -20.75
N LYS A 767 -17.22 6.59 -21.65
CA LYS A 767 -17.33 7.41 -22.87
C LYS A 767 -18.46 6.88 -23.75
N ASP A 768 -19.15 7.79 -24.43
CA ASP A 768 -20.15 7.50 -25.47
C ASP A 768 -21.44 6.81 -24.97
N VAL A 769 -21.70 6.80 -23.66
CA VAL A 769 -22.99 6.39 -23.10
C VAL A 769 -23.89 7.61 -22.99
N GLU A 770 -25.04 7.57 -23.69
CA GLU A 770 -26.05 8.59 -23.55
C GLU A 770 -26.60 8.63 -22.12
N VAL A 771 -26.61 9.84 -21.57
CA VAL A 771 -27.25 10.17 -20.32
C VAL A 771 -28.18 11.33 -20.59
N THR A 772 -29.42 11.17 -20.17
CA THR A 772 -30.41 12.22 -20.35
C THR A 772 -30.36 13.18 -19.19
N ASP A 773 -30.75 14.42 -19.45
CA ASP A 773 -30.91 15.44 -18.43
C ASP A 773 -31.82 14.96 -17.27
N LYS A 774 -32.95 14.36 -17.66
CA LYS A 774 -33.94 13.78 -16.75
C LYS A 774 -33.34 12.71 -15.83
N GLU A 775 -32.48 11.82 -16.33
CA GLU A 775 -31.85 10.80 -15.48
C GLU A 775 -31.02 11.42 -14.34
N LEU A 776 -30.34 12.54 -14.58
CA LEU A 776 -29.53 13.22 -13.55
C LEU A 776 -30.38 14.02 -12.57
N VAL A 777 -31.49 14.60 -13.05
CA VAL A 777 -32.50 15.22 -12.20
C VAL A 777 -33.17 14.18 -11.29
N ASP A 778 -33.57 13.02 -11.82
CA ASP A 778 -34.13 11.91 -11.05
C ASP A 778 -33.17 11.46 -9.92
N VAL A 779 -31.85 11.43 -10.19
CA VAL A 779 -30.82 11.12 -9.16
C VAL A 779 -30.81 12.18 -8.06
N TYR A 780 -30.85 13.47 -8.43
CA TYR A 780 -30.88 14.57 -7.47
C TYR A 780 -32.15 14.48 -6.59
N GLU A 781 -33.30 14.23 -7.20
CA GLU A 781 -34.59 14.09 -6.50
C GLU A 781 -34.61 12.89 -5.55
N GLU A 782 -34.03 11.75 -5.95
CA GLU A 782 -33.86 10.60 -5.05
C GLU A 782 -32.97 10.96 -3.86
N ILE A 783 -31.85 11.66 -4.10
CA ILE A 783 -30.97 12.15 -3.03
C ILE A 783 -31.77 13.05 -2.07
N LEU A 784 -32.56 14.00 -2.58
CA LEU A 784 -33.40 14.86 -1.74
C LEU A 784 -34.41 14.05 -0.92
N SER A 785 -35.07 13.07 -1.52
CA SER A 785 -36.03 12.21 -0.82
C SER A 785 -35.38 11.51 0.38
N VAL A 786 -34.20 10.93 0.18
CA VAL A 786 -33.44 10.25 1.25
C VAL A 786 -32.94 11.25 2.29
N VAL A 787 -32.39 12.39 1.87
CA VAL A 787 -31.85 13.44 2.76
C VAL A 787 -32.95 14.05 3.62
N ASN A 788 -34.08 14.41 3.01
CA ASN A 788 -35.22 14.98 3.72
C ASN A 788 -35.81 14.00 4.74
N LYS A 789 -35.75 12.69 4.46
CA LYS A 789 -36.30 11.68 5.36
C LYS A 789 -35.36 11.27 6.50
N TYR A 790 -34.04 11.17 6.26
CA TYR A 790 -33.12 10.52 7.21
C TYR A 790 -31.92 11.36 7.67
N PHE A 791 -31.68 12.53 7.07
CA PHE A 791 -30.46 13.32 7.30
C PHE A 791 -30.74 14.60 8.11
N GLU A 792 -31.47 14.50 9.22
CA GLU A 792 -31.80 15.66 10.09
C GLU A 792 -30.59 16.48 10.56
N LEU A 793 -29.42 15.86 10.65
CA LEU A 793 -28.16 16.56 10.95
C LEU A 793 -27.87 17.71 9.97
N TYR A 794 -28.34 17.60 8.73
CA TYR A 794 -28.17 18.60 7.67
C TYR A 794 -29.13 19.81 7.79
N ASP A 795 -29.92 19.90 8.86
CA ASP A 795 -30.59 21.18 9.19
C ASP A 795 -29.61 22.23 9.72
N ILE A 796 -28.44 21.79 10.20
CA ILE A 796 -27.34 22.70 10.50
C ILE A 796 -27.03 23.53 9.25
N SER A 797 -26.93 24.85 9.41
CA SER A 797 -26.75 25.79 8.31
C SER A 797 -27.85 25.76 7.23
N LYS A 798 -29.01 25.15 7.53
CA LYS A 798 -30.15 24.95 6.62
C LYS A 798 -29.79 24.17 5.35
N PHE A 799 -28.89 23.18 5.42
CA PHE A 799 -28.45 22.47 4.21
C PHE A 799 -29.59 21.69 3.54
N ARG A 800 -30.47 21.01 4.29
CA ARG A 800 -31.63 20.32 3.69
C ARG A 800 -32.49 21.30 2.89
N GLN A 801 -32.93 22.39 3.51
CA GLN A 801 -33.71 23.43 2.84
C GLN A 801 -33.00 23.94 1.57
N LYS A 802 -31.73 24.33 1.68
CA LYS A 802 -30.96 24.87 0.55
C LYS A 802 -30.71 23.87 -0.57
N LEU A 803 -30.60 22.58 -0.27
CA LEU A 803 -30.50 21.54 -1.29
C LEU A 803 -31.81 21.40 -2.08
N ASN A 804 -32.96 21.56 -1.42
CA ASN A 804 -34.27 21.58 -2.10
C ASN A 804 -34.40 22.82 -2.98
N GLU A 805 -34.08 24.01 -2.46
CA GLU A 805 -34.07 25.26 -3.23
C GLU A 805 -33.09 25.22 -4.42
N GLY A 806 -31.96 24.51 -4.25
CA GLY A 806 -30.95 24.33 -5.29
C GLY A 806 -31.36 23.43 -6.45
N LEU A 807 -32.49 22.71 -6.38
CA LEU A 807 -32.93 21.82 -7.46
C LEU A 807 -33.21 22.59 -8.76
N GLU A 808 -33.85 23.76 -8.68
CA GLU A 808 -34.13 24.57 -9.88
C GLU A 808 -32.84 25.09 -10.51
N LEU A 809 -31.88 25.53 -9.70
CA LEU A 809 -30.54 25.91 -10.19
C LEU A 809 -29.79 24.72 -10.81
N PHE A 810 -29.96 23.53 -10.24
CA PHE A 810 -29.35 22.31 -10.77
C PHE A 810 -29.92 21.96 -12.14
N LYS A 811 -31.23 22.09 -12.36
CA LYS A 811 -31.90 21.78 -13.63
C LYS A 811 -31.31 22.58 -14.81
N GLU A 812 -30.92 23.83 -14.57
CA GLU A 812 -30.30 24.72 -15.58
C GLU A 812 -28.83 24.40 -15.90
N LEU A 813 -28.19 23.48 -15.18
CA LEU A 813 -26.78 23.15 -15.42
C LEU A 813 -26.60 22.25 -16.65
N PRO A 814 -25.50 22.40 -17.41
CA PRO A 814 -25.14 21.44 -18.44
C PRO A 814 -24.85 20.07 -17.82
N ILE A 815 -24.97 18.99 -18.59
CA ILE A 815 -24.68 17.62 -18.10
C ILE A 815 -23.22 17.51 -17.61
N HIS A 816 -22.28 18.05 -18.37
CA HIS A 816 -20.83 18.01 -18.11
C HIS A 816 -20.27 19.41 -17.86
N ASN A 817 -19.10 19.47 -17.22
CA ASN A 817 -18.39 20.74 -17.01
C ASN A 817 -18.06 21.43 -18.34
N VAL A 818 -18.23 22.75 -18.39
CA VAL A 818 -17.78 23.59 -19.50
C VAL A 818 -16.44 24.21 -19.11
N TYR A 819 -15.44 24.03 -19.98
CA TYR A 819 -14.07 24.49 -19.73
C TYR A 819 -13.73 25.68 -20.62
N GLU A 820 -12.98 26.63 -20.07
CA GLU A 820 -12.37 27.76 -20.78
C GLU A 820 -10.92 27.88 -20.29
N SER A 821 -9.96 27.80 -21.21
CA SER A 821 -8.52 27.83 -20.89
C SER A 821 -8.12 26.85 -19.77
N ASN A 822 -8.61 25.59 -19.86
CA ASN A 822 -8.42 24.53 -18.87
C ASN A 822 -8.96 24.81 -17.45
N LYS A 823 -9.72 25.88 -17.25
CA LYS A 823 -10.46 26.16 -16.01
C LYS A 823 -11.93 25.84 -16.23
N ILE A 824 -12.59 25.36 -15.18
CA ILE A 824 -14.05 25.14 -15.22
C ILE A 824 -14.72 26.52 -15.21
N LYS A 825 -15.35 26.87 -16.34
CA LYS A 825 -16.17 28.07 -16.48
C LYS A 825 -17.54 27.85 -15.85
N GLN A 826 -18.11 26.67 -16.08
CA GLN A 826 -19.41 26.27 -15.55
C GLN A 826 -19.36 24.81 -15.10
N PHE A 827 -19.87 24.55 -13.89
CA PHE A 827 -20.01 23.19 -13.37
C PHE A 827 -21.17 22.47 -14.07
N GLY A 828 -20.97 21.20 -14.40
CA GLY A 828 -22.03 20.34 -14.90
C GLY A 828 -22.71 19.51 -13.81
N LYS A 829 -23.86 18.92 -14.16
CA LYS A 829 -24.69 18.08 -13.28
C LYS A 829 -23.92 16.95 -12.62
N PHE A 830 -23.05 16.23 -13.34
CA PHE A 830 -22.25 15.15 -12.74
C PHE A 830 -21.30 15.64 -11.63
N GLU A 831 -20.56 16.73 -11.88
CA GLU A 831 -19.63 17.29 -10.90
C GLU A 831 -20.39 17.81 -9.67
N VAL A 832 -21.57 18.41 -9.87
CA VAL A 832 -22.42 18.88 -8.76
C VAL A 832 -22.99 17.71 -7.96
N LEU A 833 -23.51 16.66 -8.61
CA LEU A 833 -23.96 15.44 -7.93
C LEU A 833 -22.82 14.81 -7.13
N ASN A 834 -21.63 14.68 -7.72
CA ASN A 834 -20.45 14.14 -7.06
C ASN A 834 -20.09 14.96 -5.80
N ARG A 835 -20.15 16.28 -5.89
CA ARG A 835 -19.95 17.18 -4.73
C ARG A 835 -21.02 16.97 -3.67
N ILE A 836 -22.30 16.86 -4.03
CA ILE A 836 -23.38 16.56 -3.09
C ILE A 836 -23.09 15.25 -2.37
N LEU A 837 -22.74 14.19 -3.09
CA LEU A 837 -22.36 12.90 -2.50
C LEU A 837 -21.20 13.03 -1.51
N ILE A 838 -20.12 13.73 -1.88
CA ILE A 838 -18.99 14.00 -0.98
C ILE A 838 -19.44 14.72 0.30
N GLY A 839 -20.30 15.73 0.18
CA GLY A 839 -20.81 16.50 1.33
C GLY A 839 -21.81 15.73 2.19
N LEU A 840 -22.51 14.75 1.61
CA LEU A 840 -23.42 13.81 2.28
C LEU A 840 -22.71 12.58 2.86
N HIS A 841 -21.48 12.31 2.43
CA HIS A 841 -20.72 11.13 2.82
C HIS A 841 -20.56 11.07 4.34
N ALA A 842 -20.54 9.87 4.91
CA ALA A 842 -20.38 9.65 6.34
C ALA A 842 -18.94 9.94 6.77
N SER A 843 -18.49 11.19 6.75
CA SER A 843 -17.10 11.57 7.06
C SER A 843 -16.99 13.04 7.49
N SER A 844 -15.75 13.51 7.64
CA SER A 844 -15.43 14.93 7.86
C SER A 844 -15.26 15.72 6.56
N MET A 845 -15.51 15.11 5.39
CA MET A 845 -15.33 15.77 4.10
C MET A 845 -16.35 16.91 3.94
N THR A 846 -15.92 17.95 3.23
CA THR A 846 -16.77 19.11 2.92
C THR A 846 -16.53 19.52 1.48
N THR A 847 -17.55 20.10 0.85
CA THR A 847 -17.48 20.52 -0.57
C THR A 847 -18.08 21.90 -0.81
N ASP A 848 -17.66 22.56 -1.89
CA ASP A 848 -18.25 23.84 -2.32
C ASP A 848 -19.43 23.60 -3.28
N LEU A 849 -20.59 24.15 -2.92
CA LEU A 849 -21.83 24.11 -3.71
C LEU A 849 -22.40 25.53 -3.93
N LYS A 850 -21.51 26.52 -4.09
CA LYS A 850 -21.96 27.90 -4.38
C LYS A 850 -22.76 28.02 -5.67
N VAL A 851 -22.52 27.11 -6.63
CA VAL A 851 -23.30 26.99 -7.87
C VAL A 851 -24.79 26.70 -7.62
N LEU A 852 -25.14 26.12 -6.47
CA LEU A 852 -26.52 25.91 -6.02
C LEU A 852 -26.98 26.96 -4.99
N GLY A 853 -26.30 28.10 -4.89
CA GLY A 853 -26.60 29.14 -3.89
C GLY A 853 -26.15 28.81 -2.46
N ILE A 854 -25.46 27.68 -2.23
CA ILE A 854 -25.05 27.25 -0.89
C ILE A 854 -23.70 27.88 -0.52
N LYS A 855 -23.75 28.96 0.29
CA LYS A 855 -22.55 29.72 0.70
C LYS A 855 -21.60 28.93 1.62
N THR A 856 -22.15 28.14 2.53
CA THR A 856 -21.37 27.30 3.46
C THR A 856 -21.05 25.99 2.78
N LYS A 857 -19.83 25.47 2.94
CA LYS A 857 -19.47 24.17 2.36
C LYS A 857 -20.39 23.06 2.89
N LEU A 858 -20.98 22.28 2.00
CA LEU A 858 -21.84 21.16 2.40
C LEU A 858 -21.02 20.15 3.22
N GLY A 859 -21.58 19.64 4.31
CA GLY A 859 -20.88 18.80 5.29
C GLY A 859 -20.18 19.56 6.41
N GLN A 860 -20.05 20.89 6.32
CA GLN A 860 -19.47 21.73 7.39
C GLN A 860 -20.49 21.96 8.52
N MET A 861 -20.59 21.00 9.44
CA MET A 861 -21.56 21.01 10.54
C MET A 861 -20.98 21.57 11.84
N GLN A 862 -20.55 22.83 11.80
CA GLN A 862 -20.07 23.54 13.00
C GLN A 862 -21.25 24.12 13.79
N VAL A 863 -21.26 23.87 15.09
CA VAL A 863 -22.25 24.41 16.04
C VAL A 863 -21.62 25.58 16.81
N LYS A 864 -22.06 26.80 16.50
CA LYS A 864 -21.62 28.01 17.21
C LYS A 864 -22.01 27.91 18.69
N GLY A 865 -21.06 28.18 19.59
CA GLY A 865 -21.27 28.09 21.04
C GLY A 865 -21.09 26.70 21.65
N GLY A 866 -20.68 25.71 20.85
CA GLY A 866 -20.38 24.35 21.28
C GLY A 866 -21.55 23.38 21.14
N ILE A 867 -21.23 22.09 21.04
CA ILE A 867 -22.21 21.01 20.93
C ILE A 867 -22.89 20.79 22.28
N LYS A 868 -24.21 20.93 22.29
CA LYS A 868 -25.08 20.58 23.40
C LYS A 868 -25.84 19.30 23.09
N LEU A 869 -26.07 18.47 24.10
CA LEU A 869 -26.81 17.22 24.00
C LEU A 869 -28.11 17.32 24.80
N SER A 870 -29.16 16.70 24.27
CA SER A 870 -30.38 16.46 25.05
C SER A 870 -30.12 15.44 26.17
N PRO A 871 -30.96 15.41 27.23
CA PRO A 871 -30.86 14.39 28.27
C PRO A 871 -30.98 12.94 27.74
N ASP A 872 -31.72 12.74 26.65
CA ASP A 872 -31.94 11.43 26.04
C ASP A 872 -30.93 11.09 24.93
N ALA A 873 -29.99 11.98 24.64
CA ALA A 873 -28.89 11.70 23.73
C ALA A 873 -28.13 10.45 24.17
N LYS A 874 -27.74 9.61 23.22
CA LYS A 874 -27.07 8.33 23.45
C LYS A 874 -25.63 8.38 22.94
N LEU A 875 -24.68 8.07 23.82
CA LEU A 875 -23.31 7.75 23.42
C LEU A 875 -23.24 6.27 23.08
N ILE A 876 -22.80 5.94 21.86
CA ILE A 876 -22.75 4.57 21.35
C ILE A 876 -21.30 4.08 21.32
N TYR A 877 -20.96 3.12 22.18
CA TYR A 877 -19.66 2.46 22.20
C TYR A 877 -19.74 1.21 21.33
N GLN A 878 -18.89 1.11 20.33
CA GLN A 878 -18.89 0.01 19.37
C GLN A 878 -17.59 -0.78 19.44
N SER A 879 -17.68 -2.11 19.32
CA SER A 879 -16.53 -2.97 19.07
C SER A 879 -15.98 -2.74 17.65
N PRO A 880 -14.80 -3.30 17.30
CA PRO A 880 -14.18 -3.12 15.98
C PRO A 880 -15.11 -3.39 14.79
N THR A 881 -15.96 -4.42 14.85
CA THR A 881 -16.96 -4.72 13.79
C THR A 881 -18.25 -3.94 13.93
N GLY A 882 -18.51 -3.37 15.11
CA GLY A 882 -19.79 -2.79 15.50
C GLY A 882 -20.89 -3.81 15.83
N ILE A 883 -20.59 -5.12 15.82
CA ILE A 883 -21.54 -6.17 16.24
C ILE A 883 -21.92 -5.99 17.70
N PHE A 884 -20.92 -5.83 18.57
CA PHE A 884 -21.18 -5.48 19.96
C PHE A 884 -21.28 -3.97 20.08
N SER A 885 -22.38 -3.51 20.67
CA SER A 885 -22.58 -2.10 20.96
C SER A 885 -23.22 -1.90 22.32
N ARG A 886 -22.81 -0.81 22.99
CA ARG A 886 -23.41 -0.33 24.23
C ARG A 886 -23.86 1.10 24.03
N ALA A 887 -25.14 1.37 24.25
CA ALA A 887 -25.71 2.71 24.20
C ALA A 887 -25.97 3.20 25.63
N VAL A 888 -25.46 4.39 25.98
CA VAL A 888 -25.70 4.99 27.29
C VAL A 888 -26.35 6.36 27.09
N ARG A 889 -27.48 6.61 27.75
CA ARG A 889 -28.13 7.94 27.71
C ARG A 889 -27.34 8.91 28.56
N VAL A 890 -27.28 10.16 28.11
CA VAL A 890 -26.54 11.21 28.79
C VAL A 890 -27.05 11.47 30.20
N LYS A 891 -28.37 11.44 30.42
CA LYS A 891 -28.97 11.62 31.75
C LYS A 891 -28.65 10.49 32.74
N ASP A 892 -28.21 9.33 32.26
CA ASP A 892 -27.87 8.18 33.10
C ASP A 892 -26.38 8.17 33.51
N LEU A 893 -25.58 9.13 33.03
CA LEU A 893 -24.13 9.22 33.27
C LEU A 893 -23.74 10.03 34.52
N GLY A 894 -24.70 10.65 35.21
CA GLY A 894 -24.44 11.50 36.38
C GLY A 894 -25.68 12.18 36.94
#